data_AF-A0A1R3VHB6-F1
#
_entry.id   AF-A0A1R3VHB6-F1
#
_cell.length_a   1.000
_cell.length_b   1.000
_cell.length_c   1.000
_cell.angle_alpha   90.00
_cell.angle_beta   90.00
_cell.angle_gamma   90.00
#
_symmetry.space_group_name_H-M   'P 1'
#
loop_
_entity.id
_entity.type
_entity.pdbx_description
1 polymer ?
#
loop_
_entity_poly.entity_id
_entity_poly.type
_entity_poly.pdbx_seq_one_letter_code
_entity_poly.pdbx_strand_id
1 'polypeptide(L)'
;MARPATAAVRLLTGEREPVRLATAANILLHGLQAIDGVPCEVGDRVLVKDQADPTQNSIYTVSEGEWFRAADARTARTLQKGTTVHAQIGSVNAGRVFEFSANEPVVGSDAITIAPFVPPDISEVVDAVEALRDATQALKDASAASAGQAAASASTSAANAGLTAADVVTTAANLAGAQAARDASLFGKGIFPTIAAAIGLGVVGHGAITAGATGTDGTFDLAFAGGAGSGAAGRFVVASGALTQILITAPGFYTVAPTFSFAASAGLAGASAAAVLGRNVEVGEYFWTEVSTGVLGLHSVTAGPAATDTGVRSLPTIDAAVADRLASRLAYEDSGAAFLFAESTPAVLIKDAENAAKRILGPVASKIAVSNAGITYRFNALGFMEAVPANTLRFDHDPLTLSRKGLRVESARSNVVLQSRSLSITHQLTVTGGAGIFVDGETVTASGGGTGIYRAANSTSTIFALSGGAGAMTGTLTGATSGATKTISSSALVWVVTNMTVAQSQVGIDGVANSASLLTATATDAIVSQAITQASFPRAQDAYVKRVTGSGAVSMSMDAGATWTVITPTARWARLAIPNQTLANPTVMFKLATSGDAIAIDCVQNEPGSVTYASSPMPTTIAAFARAADVITMPTSALPGDFSTFSVYAVVSTEAPNTATRGIWCLDDGTANNRIMAMLSSITVGALQMFNANVLQMNILAGAGDPDIRHRTMASVTAGAAGFGMDGTLGTTDTVFTKPAVSILRFGSMGPLGLTPLGGWIEEIIIVPREAGDAEIRNVTAFGWPGNEPTINIAPNDSRIEDSDYYGTLSLSAAEVSLVRPIVSSNYQYTTPGWCRHFNTRAKEFTLQFFNPGLSGASTNGIGAIFVDGALFQSFTIGSAVGKTFVPVTFTSVADRHIEIKMPYGMSTRFLGATIPNGATITAPATRLTLPRAVIIGDSRGHGFQASAARYHWFELLCRAKGWQHINLANGSRRLNTSTADGTVLGQANPGVAFSLYDYNDRADQVPLLTHKNNYKALINNFRVLEPTTKLYVITSNWISAARDELALKIADYRQATADALTELADANNILINGLSLTTNSNASIGDGVHPNDVGSAEWAAAIAPLVSV
;
A
#
# COMPACT_ATOMS: atom_id res chain seq x y z
N MET A 1 -106.19 54.35 -35.21
CA MET A 1 -106.98 53.10 -35.09
C MET A 1 -106.29 52.26 -34.02
N ALA A 2 -106.98 51.95 -32.92
CA ALA A 2 -106.43 51.17 -31.81
C ALA A 2 -106.31 49.69 -32.19
N ARG A 3 -105.20 49.05 -31.81
CA ARG A 3 -105.03 47.60 -31.67
C ARG A 3 -103.72 47.31 -30.91
N PRO A 4 -103.61 46.19 -30.21
CA PRO A 4 -103.88 46.13 -28.77
C PRO A 4 -102.62 45.78 -27.95
N ALA A 5 -102.67 46.12 -26.67
CA ALA A 5 -101.69 45.73 -25.66
C ALA A 5 -101.69 44.20 -25.49
N THR A 6 -100.71 43.54 -26.09
CA THR A 6 -100.23 42.26 -25.59
C THR A 6 -99.26 42.58 -24.46
N ALA A 7 -99.68 42.30 -23.23
CA ALA A 7 -98.80 42.33 -22.07
C ALA A 7 -97.66 41.34 -22.33
N ALA A 8 -96.52 41.87 -22.81
CA ALA A 8 -95.27 41.17 -22.65
C ALA A 8 -95.10 41.05 -21.14
N VAL A 9 -95.25 39.82 -20.64
CA VAL A 9 -94.59 39.38 -19.42
C VAL A 9 -93.11 39.67 -19.67
N ARG A 10 -92.71 40.91 -19.39
CA ARG A 10 -91.32 41.33 -19.30
C ARG A 10 -90.88 40.71 -17.99
N LEU A 11 -90.65 39.39 -18.04
CA LEU A 11 -89.73 38.75 -17.12
C LEU A 11 -88.56 39.74 -17.05
N LEU A 12 -88.36 40.34 -15.87
CA LEU A 12 -87.10 40.97 -15.55
C LEU A 12 -86.09 39.82 -15.58
N THR A 13 -85.70 39.40 -16.78
CA THR A 13 -84.60 38.48 -16.96
C THR A 13 -83.41 39.21 -16.37
N GLY A 14 -82.69 38.51 -15.48
CA GLY A 14 -81.40 38.97 -15.01
C GLY A 14 -80.51 39.35 -16.19
N GLU A 15 -80.70 38.72 -17.36
CA GLU A 15 -79.91 39.02 -18.54
C GLU A 15 -80.44 40.21 -19.38
N ARG A 16 -79.53 41.07 -19.85
CA ARG A 16 -79.75 42.13 -20.85
C ARG A 16 -79.48 41.62 -22.24
N GLU A 17 -80.02 42.33 -23.24
CA GLU A 17 -79.73 42.01 -24.63
C GLU A 17 -78.22 41.95 -24.86
N PRO A 18 -77.72 40.89 -25.53
CA PRO A 18 -76.30 40.74 -25.79
C PRO A 18 -75.73 41.99 -26.44
N VAL A 19 -74.53 42.35 -26.01
CA VAL A 19 -73.75 43.39 -26.65
C VAL A 19 -72.85 42.75 -27.68
N ARG A 20 -72.63 43.44 -28.79
CA ARG A 20 -71.69 42.96 -29.81
C ARG A 20 -70.28 42.97 -29.23
N LEU A 21 -69.93 44.03 -28.51
CA LEU A 21 -68.57 44.29 -28.00
C LEU A 21 -68.62 44.73 -26.54
N ALA A 22 -67.55 44.49 -25.80
CA ALA A 22 -67.34 45.04 -24.47
C ALA A 22 -65.99 45.75 -24.41
N THR A 23 -65.93 46.89 -23.71
CA THR A 23 -64.68 47.63 -23.56
C THR A 23 -63.61 46.77 -22.88
N ALA A 24 -62.36 47.05 -23.20
CA ALA A 24 -61.19 46.53 -22.48
C ALA A 24 -60.36 47.66 -21.82
N ALA A 25 -60.77 48.91 -22.03
CA ALA A 25 -60.13 50.13 -21.51
C ALA A 25 -61.12 51.31 -21.59
N ASN A 26 -60.73 52.46 -21.03
CA ASN A 26 -61.50 53.70 -21.12
C ASN A 26 -61.60 54.21 -22.58
N ILE A 27 -62.77 54.68 -22.99
CA ILE A 27 -63.08 55.11 -24.38
C ILE A 27 -63.84 56.44 -24.41
N LEU A 28 -63.87 57.11 -25.55
CA LEU A 28 -64.75 58.25 -25.81
C LEU A 28 -66.14 57.75 -26.21
N LEU A 29 -67.22 58.28 -25.63
CA LEU A 29 -68.60 57.87 -25.98
C LEU A 29 -69.15 58.68 -27.17
N HIS A 30 -68.38 58.75 -28.27
CA HIS A 30 -68.73 59.50 -29.48
C HIS A 30 -68.01 58.91 -30.71
N GLY A 31 -68.69 58.88 -31.86
CA GLY A 31 -68.12 58.47 -33.15
C GLY A 31 -67.88 56.97 -33.29
N LEU A 32 -67.55 56.52 -34.50
CA LEU A 32 -67.18 55.13 -34.72
C LEU A 32 -65.72 54.90 -34.31
N GLN A 33 -65.48 53.89 -33.47
CA GLN A 33 -64.17 53.52 -32.95
C GLN A 33 -64.03 52.00 -32.86
N ALA A 34 -62.80 51.51 -32.68
CA ALA A 34 -62.57 50.10 -32.43
C ALA A 34 -62.67 49.79 -30.93
N ILE A 35 -63.51 48.83 -30.57
CA ILE A 35 -63.67 48.34 -29.20
C ILE A 35 -63.19 46.89 -29.14
N ASP A 36 -62.31 46.60 -28.18
CA ASP A 36 -61.70 45.27 -28.01
C ASP A 36 -61.08 44.70 -29.32
N GLY A 37 -60.42 45.59 -30.06
CA GLY A 37 -59.76 45.29 -31.34
C GLY A 37 -60.69 45.21 -32.54
N VAL A 38 -62.01 45.41 -32.39
CA VAL A 38 -62.99 45.31 -33.48
C VAL A 38 -63.65 46.66 -33.76
N PRO A 39 -63.66 47.15 -35.01
CA PRO A 39 -64.35 48.38 -35.40
C PRO A 39 -65.87 48.30 -35.14
N CYS A 40 -66.42 49.34 -34.50
CA CYS A 40 -67.86 49.48 -34.31
C CYS A 40 -68.54 50.08 -35.55
N GLU A 41 -69.79 49.69 -35.76
CA GLU A 41 -70.71 50.24 -36.76
C GLU A 41 -71.88 50.96 -36.07
N VAL A 42 -72.54 51.89 -36.78
CA VAL A 42 -73.69 52.62 -36.22
C VAL A 42 -74.80 51.64 -35.83
N GLY A 43 -75.31 51.75 -34.60
CA GLY A 43 -76.34 50.88 -34.06
C GLY A 43 -75.80 49.70 -33.24
N ASP A 44 -74.49 49.44 -33.25
CA ASP A 44 -73.90 48.41 -32.42
C ASP A 44 -74.17 48.66 -30.93
N ARG A 45 -74.42 47.57 -30.19
CA ARG A 45 -74.52 47.61 -28.73
C ARG A 45 -73.16 47.29 -28.13
N VAL A 46 -72.65 48.19 -27.28
CA VAL A 46 -71.36 48.04 -26.62
C VAL A 46 -71.53 48.10 -25.11
N LEU A 47 -71.04 47.08 -24.41
CA LEU A 47 -70.89 47.13 -22.95
C LEU A 47 -69.67 47.97 -22.60
N VAL A 48 -69.92 49.16 -22.11
CA VAL A 48 -68.91 50.07 -21.59
C VAL A 48 -68.77 49.81 -20.10
N LYS A 49 -67.71 49.09 -19.74
CA LYS A 49 -67.45 48.66 -18.34
C LYS A 49 -66.16 49.22 -17.75
N ASP A 50 -65.27 49.79 -18.56
CA ASP A 50 -63.95 50.25 -18.12
C ASP A 50 -63.78 51.76 -18.25
N GLN A 51 -64.86 52.54 -18.06
CA GLN A 51 -64.71 54.00 -17.98
C GLN A 51 -63.94 54.39 -16.73
N ALA A 52 -63.12 55.43 -16.86
CA ALA A 52 -62.44 56.05 -15.73
C ALA A 52 -63.45 56.69 -14.75
N ASP A 53 -64.54 57.26 -15.28
CA ASP A 53 -65.71 57.65 -14.50
C ASP A 53 -66.74 56.49 -14.52
N PRO A 54 -66.88 55.71 -13.43
CA PRO A 54 -67.76 54.56 -13.40
C PRO A 54 -69.25 54.94 -13.47
N THR A 55 -69.61 56.21 -13.29
CA THR A 55 -70.98 56.68 -13.52
C THR A 55 -71.35 56.62 -15.00
N GLN A 56 -70.36 56.57 -15.90
CA GLN A 56 -70.53 56.42 -17.34
C GLN A 56 -70.61 54.96 -17.77
N ASN A 57 -70.27 53.99 -16.92
CA ASN A 57 -70.38 52.57 -17.26
C ASN A 57 -71.84 52.15 -17.50
N SER A 58 -72.08 51.49 -18.64
CA SER A 58 -73.39 50.99 -19.05
C SER A 58 -73.32 50.22 -20.36
N ILE A 59 -74.48 49.88 -20.91
CA ILE A 59 -74.60 49.47 -22.31
C ILE A 59 -74.97 50.70 -23.14
N TYR A 60 -74.22 50.96 -24.21
CA TYR A 60 -74.42 52.07 -25.13
C TYR A 60 -74.73 51.57 -26.54
N THR A 61 -75.48 52.37 -27.30
CA THR A 61 -75.67 52.20 -28.73
C THR A 61 -74.76 53.16 -29.48
N VAL A 62 -73.94 52.62 -30.37
CA VAL A 62 -72.94 53.33 -31.15
C VAL A 62 -73.58 54.24 -32.19
N SER A 63 -72.99 55.42 -32.37
CA SER A 63 -73.37 56.42 -33.38
C SER A 63 -72.13 57.08 -33.98
N GLU A 64 -72.26 57.71 -35.16
CA GLU A 64 -71.25 58.61 -35.74
C GLU A 64 -71.08 59.90 -34.91
N GLY A 65 -72.11 60.27 -34.13
CA GLY A 65 -72.09 61.34 -33.13
C GLY A 65 -71.96 60.80 -31.69
N GLU A 66 -72.56 61.49 -30.71
CA GLU A 66 -72.60 61.01 -29.32
C GLU A 66 -73.30 59.65 -29.19
N TRP A 67 -72.75 58.80 -28.33
CA TRP A 67 -73.32 57.49 -28.00
C TRP A 67 -74.30 57.65 -26.85
N PHE A 68 -75.47 57.05 -27.00
CA PHE A 68 -76.50 57.08 -25.96
C PHE A 68 -76.61 55.72 -25.29
N ARG A 69 -76.89 55.70 -23.98
CA ARG A 69 -77.19 54.44 -23.27
C ARG A 69 -78.30 53.69 -23.99
N ALA A 70 -78.16 52.38 -24.13
CA ALA A 70 -79.18 51.53 -24.75
C ALA A 70 -80.48 51.59 -23.94
N ALA A 71 -81.63 51.42 -24.61
CA ALA A 71 -82.94 51.64 -23.98
C ALA A 71 -83.19 50.76 -22.73
N ASP A 72 -82.63 49.56 -22.71
CA ASP A 72 -82.68 48.60 -21.61
C ASP A 72 -81.57 48.79 -20.57
N ALA A 73 -80.78 49.87 -20.65
CA ALA A 73 -79.71 50.21 -19.72
C ALA A 73 -79.81 51.66 -19.17
N ARG A 74 -81.02 52.25 -19.21
CA ARG A 74 -81.28 53.65 -18.80
C ARG A 74 -81.86 53.83 -17.40
N THR A 75 -82.17 52.75 -16.69
CA THR A 75 -82.82 52.83 -15.35
C THR A 75 -82.08 52.00 -14.29
N ALA A 76 -82.21 52.38 -13.02
CA ALA A 76 -81.62 51.65 -11.89
C ALA A 76 -82.05 50.18 -11.86
N ARG A 77 -83.35 49.92 -12.06
CA ARG A 77 -83.93 48.57 -12.09
C ARG A 77 -83.33 47.67 -13.16
N THR A 78 -82.86 48.25 -14.27
CA THR A 78 -82.25 47.48 -15.35
C THR A 78 -80.77 47.18 -15.14
N LEU A 79 -80.08 47.87 -14.23
CA LEU A 79 -78.65 47.68 -13.97
C LEU A 79 -78.38 47.18 -12.55
N GLN A 80 -79.37 46.51 -11.95
CA GLN A 80 -79.32 46.04 -10.56
C GLN A 80 -78.41 44.82 -10.41
N LYS A 81 -77.81 44.68 -9.22
CA LYS A 81 -76.98 43.52 -8.84
C LYS A 81 -77.63 42.19 -9.25
N GLY A 82 -76.86 41.30 -9.87
CA GLY A 82 -77.38 40.04 -10.43
C GLY A 82 -77.80 40.14 -11.88
N THR A 83 -77.85 41.35 -12.46
CA THR A 83 -78.13 41.52 -13.89
C THR A 83 -76.90 41.09 -14.69
N THR A 84 -77.06 40.25 -15.71
CA THR A 84 -75.97 39.82 -16.58
C THR A 84 -76.09 40.36 -18.01
N VAL A 85 -75.00 40.34 -18.76
CA VAL A 85 -74.98 40.65 -20.20
C VAL A 85 -73.84 39.90 -20.88
N HIS A 86 -74.11 39.35 -22.06
CA HIS A 86 -73.14 38.61 -22.85
C HIS A 86 -72.46 39.51 -23.88
N ALA A 87 -71.13 39.40 -23.98
CA ALA A 87 -70.35 40.01 -25.05
C ALA A 87 -70.08 38.99 -26.16
N GLN A 88 -70.45 39.34 -27.39
CA GLN A 88 -70.44 38.37 -28.50
C GLN A 88 -69.06 38.20 -29.13
N ILE A 89 -68.39 39.31 -29.44
CA ILE A 89 -67.11 39.32 -30.15
C ILE A 89 -66.13 40.30 -29.48
N GLY A 90 -64.87 40.26 -29.90
CA GLY A 90 -63.77 41.01 -29.30
C GLY A 90 -62.55 40.11 -29.09
N SER A 91 -61.37 40.71 -28.99
CA SER A 91 -60.13 39.94 -28.83
C SER A 91 -59.98 39.39 -27.41
N VAL A 92 -60.47 40.12 -26.41
CA VAL A 92 -60.32 39.78 -24.98
C VAL A 92 -61.63 39.28 -24.36
N ASN A 93 -62.75 39.90 -24.72
CA ASN A 93 -64.04 39.73 -24.04
C ASN A 93 -65.06 38.90 -24.80
N ALA A 94 -64.73 38.36 -25.99
CA ALA A 94 -65.64 37.52 -26.76
C ALA A 94 -66.14 36.31 -25.95
N GLY A 95 -67.45 36.06 -26.04
CA GLY A 95 -68.13 34.93 -25.39
C GLY A 95 -68.27 35.06 -23.88
N ARG A 96 -67.79 36.14 -23.24
CA ARG A 96 -67.87 36.31 -21.79
C ARG A 96 -69.22 36.85 -21.35
N VAL A 97 -69.62 36.45 -20.14
CA VAL A 97 -70.79 36.97 -19.43
C VAL A 97 -70.29 37.93 -18.36
N PHE A 98 -70.90 39.10 -18.29
CA PHE A 98 -70.62 40.11 -17.27
C PHE A 98 -71.84 40.32 -16.40
N GLU A 99 -71.62 40.55 -15.11
CA GLU A 99 -72.65 40.83 -14.12
C GLU A 99 -72.49 42.27 -13.60
N PHE A 100 -73.60 42.99 -13.54
CA PHE A 100 -73.73 44.24 -12.80
C PHE A 100 -73.79 43.91 -11.31
N SER A 101 -73.00 44.61 -10.49
CA SER A 101 -72.89 44.32 -9.06
C SER A 101 -73.39 45.43 -8.14
N ALA A 102 -73.84 46.55 -8.69
CA ALA A 102 -74.35 47.69 -7.94
C ALA A 102 -75.82 47.51 -7.52
N ASN A 103 -76.16 47.86 -6.27
CA ASN A 103 -77.53 47.78 -5.75
C ASN A 103 -78.30 49.07 -6.07
N GLU A 104 -79.34 48.98 -6.92
CA GLU A 104 -80.22 50.09 -7.32
C GLU A 104 -79.50 51.40 -7.75
N PRO A 105 -78.51 51.35 -8.67
CA PRO A 105 -77.73 52.54 -9.02
C PRO A 105 -78.55 53.60 -9.76
N VAL A 106 -78.48 54.86 -9.33
CA VAL A 106 -79.06 55.99 -10.06
C VAL A 106 -78.21 56.30 -11.30
N VAL A 107 -78.81 56.09 -12.48
CA VAL A 107 -78.11 56.19 -13.77
C VAL A 107 -77.65 57.62 -14.04
N GLY A 108 -76.34 57.79 -14.21
CA GLY A 108 -75.69 59.08 -14.49
C GLY A 108 -75.16 59.82 -13.25
N SER A 109 -75.44 59.34 -12.03
CA SER A 109 -74.86 59.88 -10.80
C SER A 109 -74.07 58.86 -10.00
N ASP A 110 -74.55 57.60 -9.94
CA ASP A 110 -73.94 56.57 -9.12
C ASP A 110 -72.95 55.74 -9.95
N ALA A 111 -71.87 55.29 -9.31
CA ALA A 111 -70.88 54.42 -9.92
C ALA A 111 -71.51 53.05 -10.26
N ILE A 112 -71.38 52.61 -11.52
CA ILE A 112 -71.90 51.32 -11.98
C ILE A 112 -70.72 50.36 -12.19
N THR A 113 -70.66 49.34 -11.33
CA THR A 113 -69.62 48.30 -11.37
C THR A 113 -70.10 47.07 -12.15
N ILE A 114 -69.29 46.60 -13.08
CA ILE A 114 -69.58 45.48 -13.98
C ILE A 114 -68.37 44.55 -14.04
N ALA A 115 -68.53 43.26 -13.75
CA ALA A 115 -67.43 42.29 -13.65
C ALA A 115 -67.76 40.96 -14.36
N PRO A 116 -66.78 40.14 -14.76
CA PRO A 116 -67.06 38.81 -15.33
C PRO A 116 -67.82 37.90 -14.36
N PHE A 117 -68.81 37.16 -14.84
CA PHE A 117 -69.61 36.22 -14.05
C PHE A 117 -68.92 34.85 -13.94
N VAL A 118 -68.85 34.27 -12.74
CA VAL A 118 -68.31 32.92 -12.47
C VAL A 118 -69.34 32.09 -11.69
N PRO A 119 -69.81 30.94 -12.20
CA PRO A 119 -70.77 30.08 -11.49
C PRO A 119 -70.15 29.43 -10.22
N PRO A 120 -70.90 29.29 -9.12
CA PRO A 120 -70.38 28.78 -7.84
C PRO A 120 -69.83 27.35 -7.92
N ASP A 121 -70.44 26.48 -8.73
CA ASP A 121 -70.08 25.05 -8.82
C ASP A 121 -68.71 24.79 -9.47
N ILE A 122 -68.16 25.78 -10.19
CA ILE A 122 -66.82 25.71 -10.79
C ILE A 122 -65.75 26.21 -9.80
N SER A 123 -66.12 26.99 -8.78
CA SER A 123 -65.17 27.52 -7.79
C SER A 123 -64.51 26.40 -6.99
N GLU A 124 -65.29 25.40 -6.53
CA GLU A 124 -64.74 24.26 -5.76
C GLU A 124 -63.82 23.37 -6.59
N VAL A 125 -64.10 23.23 -7.90
CA VAL A 125 -63.23 22.48 -8.82
C VAL A 125 -61.92 23.22 -9.06
N VAL A 126 -61.95 24.56 -9.14
CA VAL A 126 -60.74 25.38 -9.24
C VAL A 126 -59.89 25.20 -7.99
N ASP A 127 -60.48 25.27 -6.79
CA ASP A 127 -59.74 25.07 -5.52
C ASP A 127 -59.12 23.67 -5.42
N ALA A 128 -59.84 22.62 -5.86
CA ALA A 128 -59.32 21.25 -5.88
C ALA A 128 -58.19 21.06 -6.89
N VAL A 129 -58.28 21.70 -8.06
CA VAL A 129 -57.22 21.68 -9.09
C VAL A 129 -56.00 22.47 -8.62
N GLU A 130 -56.19 23.59 -7.91
CA GLU A 130 -55.09 24.34 -7.29
C GLU A 130 -54.40 23.52 -6.20
N ALA A 131 -55.15 22.83 -5.33
CA ALA A 131 -54.59 21.94 -4.33
C ALA A 131 -53.80 20.77 -4.95
N LEU A 132 -54.31 20.17 -6.04
CA LEU A 132 -53.60 19.12 -6.78
C LEU A 132 -52.35 19.65 -7.49
N ARG A 133 -52.40 20.86 -8.03
CA ARG A 133 -51.25 21.54 -8.62
C ARG A 133 -50.18 21.80 -7.56
N ASP A 134 -50.57 22.27 -6.39
CA ASP A 134 -49.66 22.57 -5.28
C ASP A 134 -49.04 21.29 -4.70
N ALA A 135 -49.81 20.20 -4.59
CA ALA A 135 -49.29 18.87 -4.22
C ALA A 135 -48.31 18.32 -5.28
N THR A 136 -48.61 18.51 -6.56
CA THR A 136 -47.72 18.12 -7.67
C THR A 136 -46.44 18.95 -7.68
N GLN A 137 -46.54 20.23 -7.36
CA GLN A 137 -45.39 21.12 -7.23
C GLN A 137 -44.53 20.71 -6.03
N ALA A 138 -45.12 20.40 -4.87
CA ALA A 138 -44.39 19.90 -3.71
C ALA A 138 -43.67 18.57 -3.99
N LEU A 139 -44.27 17.68 -4.77
CA LEU A 139 -43.61 16.43 -5.21
C LEU A 139 -42.48 16.68 -6.21
N LYS A 140 -42.64 17.63 -7.14
CA LYS A 140 -41.56 18.08 -8.03
C LYS A 140 -40.42 18.71 -7.25
N ASP A 141 -40.72 19.53 -6.25
CA ASP A 141 -39.75 20.19 -5.39
C ASP A 141 -39.03 19.17 -4.51
N ALA A 142 -39.75 18.17 -3.99
CA ALA A 142 -39.15 17.04 -3.26
C ALA A 142 -38.26 16.17 -4.18
N SER A 143 -38.69 15.90 -5.41
CA SER A 143 -37.90 15.15 -6.40
C SER A 143 -36.66 15.94 -6.84
N ALA A 144 -36.79 17.25 -7.06
CA ALA A 144 -35.68 18.16 -7.35
C ALA A 144 -34.75 18.32 -6.13
N ALA A 145 -35.28 18.30 -4.91
CA ALA A 145 -34.49 18.29 -3.68
C ALA A 145 -33.76 16.95 -3.52
N SER A 146 -34.40 15.81 -3.77
CA SER A 146 -33.75 14.49 -3.76
C SER A 146 -32.71 14.34 -4.88
N ALA A 147 -32.99 14.86 -6.08
CA ALA A 147 -32.04 14.91 -7.19
C ALA A 147 -30.90 15.89 -6.88
N GLY A 148 -31.19 17.01 -6.19
CA GLY A 148 -30.22 17.97 -5.68
C GLY A 148 -29.37 17.39 -4.55
N GLN A 149 -29.94 16.56 -3.68
CA GLN A 149 -29.21 15.83 -2.63
C GLN A 149 -28.37 14.69 -3.22
N ALA A 150 -28.86 14.01 -4.25
CA ALA A 150 -28.12 13.01 -5.00
C ALA A 150 -27.00 13.65 -5.84
N ALA A 151 -27.27 14.81 -6.45
CA ALA A 151 -26.27 15.61 -7.16
C ALA A 151 -25.29 16.25 -6.19
N ALA A 152 -25.70 16.66 -4.99
CA ALA A 152 -24.83 17.13 -3.93
C ALA A 152 -23.99 15.98 -3.34
N SER A 153 -24.56 14.78 -3.22
CA SER A 153 -23.84 13.59 -2.80
C SER A 153 -22.89 13.10 -3.88
N ALA A 154 -23.27 13.20 -5.15
CA ALA A 154 -22.42 12.92 -6.31
C ALA A 154 -21.37 14.00 -6.52
N SER A 155 -21.65 15.28 -6.24
CA SER A 155 -20.69 16.38 -6.27
C SER A 155 -19.77 16.33 -5.07
N THR A 156 -20.24 15.86 -3.91
CA THR A 156 -19.39 15.56 -2.74
C THR A 156 -18.53 14.34 -3.02
N SER A 157 -19.06 13.31 -3.69
CA SER A 157 -18.30 12.13 -4.11
C SER A 157 -17.32 12.44 -5.24
N ALA A 158 -17.67 13.34 -6.17
CA ALA A 158 -16.81 13.81 -7.25
C ALA A 158 -15.79 14.85 -6.77
N ALA A 159 -16.14 15.69 -5.79
CA ALA A 159 -15.20 16.51 -5.05
C ALA A 159 -14.25 15.61 -4.26
N ASN A 160 -14.73 14.58 -3.57
CA ASN A 160 -13.88 13.58 -2.90
C ASN A 160 -13.04 12.74 -3.88
N ALA A 161 -13.49 12.54 -5.12
CA ALA A 161 -12.73 11.85 -6.17
C ALA A 161 -11.75 12.77 -6.93
N GLY A 162 -11.98 14.10 -6.89
CA GLY A 162 -11.11 15.13 -7.45
C GLY A 162 -10.15 15.75 -6.42
N LEU A 163 -10.39 15.55 -5.13
CA LEU A 163 -9.44 15.75 -4.06
C LEU A 163 -8.38 14.64 -4.17
N THR A 164 -7.12 15.02 -4.20
CA THR A 164 -6.05 14.02 -4.10
C THR A 164 -6.09 13.41 -2.70
N ALA A 165 -5.49 12.23 -2.50
CA ALA A 165 -5.31 11.68 -1.17
C ALA A 165 -4.65 12.70 -0.20
N ALA A 166 -3.83 13.63 -0.72
CA ALA A 166 -3.23 14.72 0.06
C ALA A 166 -4.23 15.79 0.53
N ASP A 167 -5.29 16.08 -0.22
CA ASP A 167 -6.30 17.08 0.14
C ASP A 167 -7.31 16.52 1.15
N VAL A 168 -7.66 15.24 1.01
CA VAL A 168 -8.42 14.48 2.02
C VAL A 168 -7.60 14.33 3.30
N VAL A 169 -6.28 14.09 3.20
CA VAL A 169 -5.35 14.05 4.33
C VAL A 169 -5.18 15.42 4.98
N THR A 170 -5.18 16.51 4.22
CA THR A 170 -5.09 17.87 4.78
C THR A 170 -6.39 18.24 5.51
N THR A 171 -7.55 17.88 4.97
CA THR A 171 -8.85 18.09 5.63
C THR A 171 -9.01 17.18 6.83
N ALA A 172 -8.56 15.93 6.76
CA ALA A 172 -8.50 15.00 7.88
C ALA A 172 -7.45 15.38 8.93
N ALA A 173 -6.34 16.03 8.54
CA ALA A 173 -5.33 16.59 9.45
C ALA A 173 -5.84 17.86 10.13
N ASN A 174 -6.63 18.69 9.45
CA ASN A 174 -7.34 19.82 10.04
C ASN A 174 -8.45 19.33 10.99
N LEU A 175 -9.16 18.25 10.63
CA LEU A 175 -10.16 17.61 11.50
C LEU A 175 -9.50 16.87 12.67
N ALA A 176 -8.34 16.24 12.49
CA ALA A 176 -7.55 15.58 13.53
C ALA A 176 -6.81 16.58 14.43
N GLY A 177 -6.41 17.75 13.90
CA GLY A 177 -5.93 18.88 14.68
C GLY A 177 -7.06 19.52 15.50
N ALA A 178 -8.27 19.63 14.92
CA ALA A 178 -9.47 20.02 15.65
C ALA A 178 -9.93 18.95 16.66
N GLN A 179 -9.69 17.66 16.38
CA GLN A 179 -9.94 16.53 17.28
C GLN A 179 -8.90 16.52 18.41
N ALA A 180 -7.62 16.78 18.14
CA ALA A 180 -6.56 16.94 19.13
C ALA A 180 -6.76 18.19 20.00
N ALA A 181 -7.32 19.27 19.43
CA ALA A 181 -7.77 20.44 20.20
C ALA A 181 -9.01 20.12 21.05
N ARG A 182 -9.93 19.27 20.56
CA ARG A 182 -11.05 18.71 21.34
C ARG A 182 -10.58 17.75 22.44
N ASP A 183 -9.57 16.93 22.19
CA ASP A 183 -9.02 15.97 23.14
C ASP A 183 -8.16 16.69 24.20
N ALA A 184 -7.46 17.77 23.82
CA ALA A 184 -6.84 18.73 24.74
C ALA A 184 -7.90 19.46 25.61
N SER A 185 -9.11 19.67 25.09
CA SER A 185 -10.26 20.22 25.80
C SER A 185 -11.01 19.20 26.67
N LEU A 186 -10.88 17.89 26.44
CA LEU A 186 -11.65 16.86 27.15
C LEU A 186 -11.05 16.45 28.50
N PHE A 187 -9.74 16.64 28.71
CA PHE A 187 -9.02 16.14 29.90
C PHE A 187 -8.19 17.20 30.66
N GLY A 188 -8.25 18.49 30.30
CA GLY A 188 -7.56 19.55 31.05
C GLY A 188 -8.20 20.94 30.85
N LYS A 189 -8.00 21.86 31.80
CA LYS A 189 -8.52 23.24 31.78
C LYS A 189 -7.83 24.16 30.75
N GLY A 190 -6.88 23.64 29.99
CA GLY A 190 -6.12 24.40 28.97
C GLY A 190 -4.66 23.98 28.89
N ILE A 191 -3.95 24.59 27.93
CA ILE A 191 -2.50 24.46 27.75
C ILE A 191 -1.84 25.72 28.33
N PHE A 192 -0.89 25.53 29.24
CA PHE A 192 -0.18 26.61 29.91
C PHE A 192 1.32 26.53 29.64
N PRO A 193 2.01 27.69 29.50
CA PRO A 193 3.43 27.72 29.18
C PRO A 193 4.33 27.22 30.32
N THR A 194 3.84 27.24 31.56
CA THR A 194 4.53 26.67 32.72
C THR A 194 3.53 26.17 33.76
N ILE A 195 3.99 25.30 34.67
CA ILE A 195 3.22 24.88 35.85
C ILE A 195 2.75 26.10 36.66
N ALA A 196 3.61 27.11 36.85
CA ALA A 196 3.28 28.31 37.63
C ALA A 196 2.12 29.12 37.01
N ALA A 197 2.08 29.23 35.68
CA ALA A 197 1.00 29.91 34.97
C ALA A 197 -0.34 29.15 35.02
N ALA A 198 -0.29 27.83 35.14
CA ALA A 198 -1.48 26.98 35.28
C ALA A 198 -2.07 27.03 36.69
N ILE A 199 -1.23 27.03 37.73
CA ILE A 199 -1.71 26.95 39.13
C ILE A 199 -1.98 28.31 39.77
N GLY A 200 -1.43 29.41 39.23
CA GLY A 200 -1.60 30.77 39.77
C GLY A 200 -2.04 31.79 38.72
N LEU A 201 -3.19 32.44 38.94
CA LEU A 201 -3.70 33.58 38.15
C LEU A 201 -3.11 34.92 38.64
N GLY A 202 -2.19 34.88 39.62
CA GLY A 202 -1.56 36.07 40.19
C GLY A 202 -2.41 36.76 41.27
N VAL A 203 -2.04 37.99 41.61
CA VAL A 203 -2.76 38.80 42.60
C VAL A 203 -4.01 39.36 41.93
N VAL A 204 -5.17 38.81 42.24
CA VAL A 204 -6.45 39.23 41.63
C VAL A 204 -7.20 40.26 42.47
N GLY A 205 -6.69 40.54 43.68
CA GLY A 205 -7.28 41.53 44.57
C GLY A 205 -6.50 41.67 45.87
N HIS A 206 -7.15 42.29 46.84
CA HIS A 206 -6.59 42.51 48.17
C HIS A 206 -7.62 42.17 49.25
N GLY A 207 -7.12 41.78 50.44
CA GLY A 207 -7.92 41.66 51.65
C GLY A 207 -8.31 43.02 52.21
N ALA A 208 -8.94 43.05 53.39
CA ALA A 208 -9.37 44.29 54.02
C ALA A 208 -8.22 45.30 54.17
N ILE A 209 -8.48 46.56 53.85
CA ILE A 209 -7.52 47.65 54.00
C ILE A 209 -7.51 48.11 55.46
N THR A 210 -6.34 48.05 56.08
CA THR A 210 -6.02 48.83 57.26
C THR A 210 -5.40 50.14 56.77
N ALA A 211 -6.06 51.27 57.04
CA ALA A 211 -5.80 52.52 56.33
C ALA A 211 -4.46 53.20 56.70
N GLY A 212 -3.92 52.94 57.90
CA GLY A 212 -2.75 53.70 58.40
C GLY A 212 -3.06 55.19 58.60
N ALA A 213 -2.03 56.00 58.87
CA ALA A 213 -2.16 57.45 59.05
C ALA A 213 -0.91 58.21 58.57
N THR A 214 -1.05 59.54 58.46
CA THR A 214 0.01 60.54 58.18
C THR A 214 0.74 60.40 56.83
N GLY A 215 0.18 59.63 55.89
CA GLY A 215 0.73 59.49 54.54
C GLY A 215 0.66 60.78 53.72
N THR A 216 1.53 60.89 52.72
CA THR A 216 1.44 61.95 51.71
C THR A 216 0.32 61.62 50.74
N ASP A 217 -0.65 62.53 50.57
CA ASP A 217 -1.78 62.31 49.66
C ASP A 217 -1.33 62.20 48.20
N GLY A 218 -1.92 61.26 47.46
CA GLY A 218 -1.57 61.00 46.08
C GLY A 218 -1.93 59.59 45.62
N THR A 219 -1.69 59.31 44.33
CA THR A 219 -1.75 57.96 43.76
C THR A 219 -0.34 57.49 43.45
N PHE A 220 0.02 56.33 43.98
CA PHE A 220 1.38 55.79 43.91
C PHE A 220 1.35 54.40 43.29
N ASP A 221 2.46 53.99 42.66
CA ASP A 221 2.63 52.62 42.21
C ASP A 221 2.80 51.68 43.41
N LEU A 222 2.13 50.53 43.35
CA LEU A 222 2.13 49.51 44.38
C LEU A 222 3.33 48.58 44.18
N ALA A 223 4.20 48.52 45.18
CA ALA A 223 5.30 47.58 45.18
C ALA A 223 4.87 46.23 45.78
N PHE A 224 5.41 45.15 45.22
CA PHE A 224 5.16 43.78 45.66
C PHE A 224 6.48 43.19 46.15
N ALA A 225 6.50 42.62 47.35
CA ALA A 225 7.70 42.04 47.97
C ALA A 225 7.44 40.60 48.43
N GLY A 226 8.44 39.73 48.31
CA GLY A 226 8.30 38.31 48.68
C GLY A 226 7.32 37.52 47.79
N GLY A 227 6.91 36.34 48.26
CA GLY A 227 6.09 35.40 47.49
C GLY A 227 6.89 34.60 46.45
N ALA A 228 6.21 33.72 45.71
CA ALA A 228 6.79 32.90 44.64
C ALA A 228 6.06 33.23 43.33
N GLY A 229 6.66 34.07 42.49
CA GLY A 229 6.03 34.62 41.30
C GLY A 229 6.65 35.93 40.82
N SER A 230 6.16 36.48 39.71
CA SER A 230 6.58 37.79 39.20
C SER A 230 5.53 38.44 38.30
N GLY A 231 5.74 39.72 37.96
CA GLY A 231 4.95 40.43 36.93
C GLY A 231 3.63 41.06 37.42
N ALA A 232 3.38 41.10 38.73
CA ALA A 232 2.23 41.86 39.25
C ALA A 232 2.56 43.36 39.29
N ALA A 233 1.56 44.19 38.98
CA ALA A 233 1.62 45.63 39.05
C ALA A 233 0.29 46.18 39.59
N GLY A 234 0.36 47.30 40.29
CA GLY A 234 -0.80 47.91 40.91
C GLY A 234 -0.53 49.35 41.28
N ARG A 235 -1.55 50.01 41.82
CA ARG A 235 -1.49 51.34 42.40
C ARG A 235 -2.23 51.37 43.71
N PHE A 236 -1.92 52.35 44.54
CA PHE A 236 -2.69 52.64 45.72
C PHE A 236 -2.90 54.14 45.87
N VAL A 237 -3.99 54.51 46.55
CA VAL A 237 -4.41 55.90 46.73
C VAL A 237 -4.39 56.23 48.22
N VAL A 238 -3.72 57.34 48.54
CA VAL A 238 -3.71 57.95 49.88
C VAL A 238 -4.48 59.26 49.81
N ALA A 239 -5.47 59.42 50.68
CA ALA A 239 -6.28 60.64 50.77
C ALA A 239 -6.51 60.99 52.24
N SER A 240 -6.38 62.27 52.60
CA SER A 240 -6.42 62.76 53.98
C SER A 240 -5.43 62.03 54.91
N GLY A 241 -4.29 61.60 54.37
CA GLY A 241 -3.23 60.90 55.07
C GLY A 241 -3.43 59.40 55.30
N ALA A 242 -4.46 58.78 54.72
CA ALA A 242 -4.78 57.36 54.91
C ALA A 242 -4.93 56.60 53.57
N LEU A 243 -4.54 55.31 53.55
CA LEU A 243 -4.74 54.40 52.42
C LEU A 243 -6.23 54.13 52.25
N THR A 244 -6.79 54.57 51.12
CA THR A 244 -8.23 54.46 50.83
C THR A 244 -8.55 53.47 49.73
N GLN A 245 -7.58 53.16 48.86
CA GLN A 245 -7.80 52.26 47.73
C GLN A 245 -6.52 51.53 47.32
N ILE A 246 -6.67 50.27 46.91
CA ILE A 246 -5.67 49.51 46.19
C ILE A 246 -6.30 49.04 44.88
N LEU A 247 -5.57 49.23 43.78
CA LEU A 247 -5.98 48.76 42.46
C LEU A 247 -4.87 47.88 41.88
N ILE A 248 -5.19 46.63 41.60
CA ILE A 248 -4.31 45.76 40.82
C ILE A 248 -4.52 46.09 39.34
N THR A 249 -3.44 46.38 38.64
CA THR A 249 -3.45 46.76 37.21
C THR A 249 -2.86 45.69 36.30
N ALA A 250 -2.00 44.82 36.86
CA ALA A 250 -1.61 43.56 36.25
C ALA A 250 -1.49 42.50 37.36
N PRO A 251 -2.15 41.34 37.23
CA PRO A 251 -2.16 40.34 38.31
C PRO A 251 -0.84 39.57 38.42
N GLY A 252 -0.04 39.50 37.36
CA GLY A 252 1.19 38.70 37.32
C GLY A 252 0.92 37.19 37.44
N PHE A 253 1.94 36.41 37.80
CA PHE A 253 1.82 34.97 38.06
C PHE A 253 2.47 34.66 39.41
N TYR A 254 1.65 34.42 40.44
CA TYR A 254 2.10 34.11 41.79
C TYR A 254 1.43 32.84 42.31
N THR A 255 2.22 31.94 42.90
CA THR A 255 1.79 30.67 43.51
C THR A 255 1.88 30.72 45.04
N VAL A 256 2.63 31.68 45.58
CA VAL A 256 2.63 32.09 47.00
C VAL A 256 2.45 33.61 47.05
N ALA A 257 1.55 34.08 47.91
CA ALA A 257 1.11 35.48 47.92
C ALA A 257 2.28 36.43 48.26
N PRO A 258 2.51 37.48 47.46
CA PRO A 258 3.44 38.55 47.82
C PRO A 258 2.82 39.47 48.89
N THR A 259 3.64 40.24 49.58
CA THR A 259 3.19 41.34 50.44
C THR A 259 3.19 42.66 49.67
N PHE A 260 2.14 43.47 49.88
CA PHE A 260 2.08 44.83 49.37
C PHE A 260 3.00 45.75 50.18
N SER A 261 3.67 46.67 49.49
CA SER A 261 4.43 47.75 50.10
C SER A 261 3.86 49.10 49.68
N PHE A 262 3.56 49.92 50.69
CA PHE A 262 3.00 51.27 50.53
C PHE A 262 4.04 52.37 50.80
N ALA A 263 5.33 52.01 50.87
CA ALA A 263 6.41 52.91 51.25
C ALA A 263 6.64 54.09 50.27
N ALA A 264 6.07 54.01 49.06
CA ALA A 264 6.10 55.09 48.07
C ALA A 264 5.38 56.37 48.56
N SER A 265 4.43 56.24 49.50
CA SER A 265 3.83 57.38 50.22
C SER A 265 4.62 57.65 51.50
N ALA A 266 5.44 58.70 51.50
CA ALA A 266 6.22 59.10 52.69
C ALA A 266 5.30 59.38 53.89
N GLY A 267 5.64 58.81 55.05
CA GLY A 267 4.92 59.03 56.31
C GLY A 267 3.70 58.13 56.57
N LEU A 268 3.31 57.25 55.63
CA LEU A 268 2.15 56.37 55.79
C LEU A 268 2.45 55.17 56.71
N ALA A 269 2.29 55.37 58.02
CA ALA A 269 2.57 54.36 59.03
C ALA A 269 1.32 53.51 59.32
N GLY A 270 1.50 52.18 59.44
CA GLY A 270 0.45 51.24 59.84
C GLY A 270 -0.52 50.79 58.74
N ALA A 271 -0.34 51.24 57.49
CA ALA A 271 -1.16 50.79 56.38
C ALA A 271 -0.82 49.35 55.98
N SER A 272 -1.83 48.48 55.82
CA SER A 272 -1.64 47.09 55.43
C SER A 272 -2.85 46.52 54.69
N ALA A 273 -2.59 45.59 53.77
CA ALA A 273 -3.58 44.72 53.15
C ALA A 273 -2.88 43.46 52.67
N ALA A 274 -3.57 42.31 52.68
CA ALA A 274 -3.03 41.05 52.16
C ALA A 274 -3.32 40.93 50.66
N ALA A 275 -2.37 40.42 49.87
CA ALA A 275 -2.63 40.09 48.47
C ALA A 275 -3.53 38.84 48.38
N VAL A 276 -4.58 38.90 47.57
CA VAL A 276 -5.47 37.76 47.30
C VAL A 276 -5.06 37.14 45.98
N LEU A 277 -4.74 35.84 45.99
CA LEU A 277 -4.37 35.09 44.79
C LEU A 277 -5.59 34.45 44.13
N GLY A 278 -5.62 34.49 42.80
CA GLY A 278 -6.54 33.69 41.99
C GLY A 278 -5.88 32.40 41.49
N ARG A 279 -6.70 31.42 41.09
CA ARG A 279 -6.24 30.16 40.47
C ARG A 279 -6.80 30.04 39.06
N ASN A 280 -6.00 29.52 38.13
CA ASN A 280 -6.44 29.19 36.77
C ASN A 280 -6.97 27.75 36.66
N VAL A 281 -6.49 26.86 37.54
CA VAL A 281 -6.88 25.44 37.59
C VAL A 281 -7.05 25.04 39.06
N GLU A 282 -8.19 24.44 39.41
CA GLU A 282 -8.54 24.11 40.80
C GLU A 282 -7.90 22.80 41.27
N VAL A 283 -7.85 22.60 42.60
CA VAL A 283 -7.35 21.34 43.19
C VAL A 283 -8.23 20.17 42.74
N GLY A 284 -7.60 19.11 42.23
CA GLY A 284 -8.29 17.95 41.66
C GLY A 284 -8.58 18.06 40.16
N GLU A 285 -8.26 19.19 39.53
CA GLU A 285 -8.37 19.38 38.08
C GLU A 285 -7.01 19.20 37.37
N TYR A 286 -7.06 19.10 36.05
CA TYR A 286 -5.91 18.78 35.20
C TYR A 286 -5.59 19.90 34.22
N PHE A 287 -4.34 19.98 33.76
CA PHE A 287 -3.88 20.93 32.73
C PHE A 287 -2.68 20.39 31.96
N TRP A 288 -2.37 21.00 30.81
CA TRP A 288 -1.24 20.62 29.97
C TRP A 288 -0.12 21.66 30.03
N THR A 289 1.15 21.23 30.07
CA THR A 289 2.32 22.10 29.92
C THR A 289 3.48 21.34 29.27
N GLU A 290 4.43 22.05 28.68
CA GLU A 290 5.56 21.42 27.96
C GLU A 290 6.52 20.75 28.95
N VAL A 291 6.82 19.46 28.74
CA VAL A 291 7.76 18.67 29.56
C VAL A 291 9.11 18.47 28.87
N SER A 292 9.16 18.64 27.55
CA SER A 292 10.37 18.70 26.71
C SER A 292 10.02 19.35 25.38
N THR A 293 11.00 19.83 24.61
CA THR A 293 10.77 20.53 23.33
C THR A 293 9.79 19.78 22.42
N GLY A 294 8.62 20.39 22.18
CA GLY A 294 7.56 19.87 21.32
C GLY A 294 6.66 18.79 21.94
N VAL A 295 6.75 18.54 23.25
CA VAL A 295 5.98 17.50 23.97
C VAL A 295 5.28 18.11 25.18
N LEU A 296 3.94 18.09 25.17
CA LEU A 296 3.11 18.43 26.31
C LEU A 296 2.94 17.23 27.25
N GLY A 297 3.02 17.46 28.55
CA GLY A 297 2.64 16.50 29.60
C GLY A 297 1.33 16.93 30.26
N LEU A 298 0.52 15.94 30.66
CA LEU A 298 -0.68 16.19 31.46
C LEU A 298 -0.30 16.23 32.95
N HIS A 299 -0.69 17.29 33.64
CA HIS A 299 -0.45 17.48 35.07
C HIS A 299 -1.76 17.56 35.84
N SER A 300 -1.80 17.03 37.05
CA SER A 300 -2.90 17.18 38.00
C SER A 300 -2.55 18.20 39.08
N VAL A 301 -3.46 19.10 39.43
CA VAL A 301 -3.29 20.03 40.56
C VAL A 301 -3.55 19.30 41.87
N THR A 302 -2.52 19.20 42.71
CA THR A 302 -2.61 18.59 44.05
C THR A 302 -2.95 19.63 45.12
N ALA A 303 -3.28 19.18 46.34
CA ALA A 303 -3.54 20.09 47.46
C ALA A 303 -2.27 20.90 47.79
N GLY A 304 -2.38 22.24 47.73
CA GLY A 304 -1.25 23.18 47.80
C GLY A 304 -0.92 23.82 46.43
N PRO A 305 0.12 24.67 46.33
CA PRO A 305 0.56 25.26 45.07
C PRO A 305 1.49 24.32 44.29
N ALA A 306 1.08 23.06 44.12
CA ALA A 306 1.87 22.01 43.50
C ALA A 306 1.07 21.22 42.46
N ALA A 307 1.72 20.89 41.34
CA ALA A 307 1.16 20.03 40.31
C ALA A 307 2.03 18.78 40.15
N THR A 308 1.40 17.63 39.97
CA THR A 308 2.06 16.34 39.74
C THR A 308 1.95 15.97 38.27
N ASP A 309 3.07 15.60 37.64
CA ASP A 309 3.07 15.02 36.30
C ASP A 309 2.40 13.63 36.34
N THR A 310 1.42 13.40 35.47
CA THR A 310 0.68 12.13 35.41
C THR A 310 1.38 11.05 34.57
N GLY A 311 2.45 11.41 33.84
CA GLY A 311 3.16 10.51 32.92
C GLY A 311 2.56 10.45 31.52
N VAL A 312 1.39 11.05 31.29
CA VAL A 312 0.74 11.13 29.96
C VAL A 312 1.42 12.22 29.11
N ARG A 313 1.60 11.99 27.80
CA ARG A 313 2.35 12.86 26.87
C ARG A 313 1.58 13.11 25.58
N SER A 314 1.73 14.28 24.97
CA SER A 314 1.37 14.51 23.57
C SER A 314 2.50 13.96 22.68
N LEU A 315 2.34 12.75 22.15
CA LEU A 315 3.39 12.10 21.35
C LEU A 315 3.50 12.75 19.95
N PRO A 316 4.71 12.80 19.35
CA PRO A 316 4.87 13.11 17.93
C PRO A 316 4.04 12.11 17.12
N THR A 317 3.18 12.61 16.23
CA THR A 317 2.24 11.79 15.47
C THR A 317 2.99 10.82 14.56
N ILE A 318 2.83 9.52 14.82
CA ILE A 318 3.06 8.50 13.79
C ILE A 318 1.89 8.56 12.80
N ASP A 319 2.15 8.20 11.55
CA ASP A 319 1.12 8.13 10.51
C ASP A 319 0.01 7.15 10.93
N ALA A 320 -1.25 7.51 10.71
CA ALA A 320 -2.40 6.66 11.00
C ALA A 320 -2.32 5.30 10.28
N ALA A 321 -1.82 5.27 9.04
CA ALA A 321 -1.62 4.03 8.30
C ALA A 321 -0.55 3.14 8.96
N VAL A 322 0.47 3.76 9.55
CA VAL A 322 1.51 3.04 10.32
C VAL A 322 0.95 2.52 11.63
N ALA A 323 0.12 3.31 12.31
CA ALA A 323 -0.58 2.89 13.53
C ALA A 323 -1.53 1.71 13.26
N ASP A 324 -2.31 1.76 12.19
CA ASP A 324 -3.22 0.67 11.78
C ASP A 324 -2.45 -0.60 11.43
N ARG A 325 -1.35 -0.46 10.70
CA ARG A 325 -0.50 -1.61 10.39
C ARG A 325 0.13 -2.19 11.65
N LEU A 326 0.67 -1.38 12.56
CA LEU A 326 1.15 -1.83 13.86
C LEU A 326 0.04 -2.55 14.65
N ALA A 327 -1.17 -2.00 14.67
CA ALA A 327 -2.31 -2.62 15.32
C ALA A 327 -2.66 -3.97 14.70
N SER A 328 -2.59 -4.10 13.37
CA SER A 328 -2.80 -5.36 12.65
C SER A 328 -1.77 -6.45 13.03
N ARG A 329 -0.52 -6.06 13.31
CA ARG A 329 0.55 -7.00 13.70
C ARG A 329 0.32 -7.66 15.04
N LEU A 330 -0.40 -7.00 15.93
CA LEU A 330 -0.72 -7.48 17.26
C LEU A 330 -2.24 -7.58 17.47
N ALA A 331 -3.03 -7.70 16.41
CA ALA A 331 -4.49 -7.69 16.51
C ALA A 331 -5.04 -8.92 17.22
N TYR A 332 -4.32 -10.04 17.12
CA TYR A 332 -4.72 -11.34 17.66
C TYR A 332 -4.08 -11.66 19.02
N GLU A 333 -3.28 -10.73 19.56
CA GLU A 333 -2.47 -10.93 20.76
C GLU A 333 -2.89 -9.99 21.88
N ASP A 334 -3.06 -10.53 23.09
CA ASP A 334 -3.37 -9.72 24.28
C ASP A 334 -2.14 -8.91 24.75
N SER A 335 -0.92 -9.40 24.50
CA SER A 335 0.35 -8.75 24.81
C SER A 335 1.36 -8.99 23.69
N GLY A 336 2.24 -8.02 23.42
CA GLY A 336 3.28 -8.17 22.40
C GLY A 336 3.93 -6.85 22.00
N ALA A 337 5.00 -6.94 21.19
CA ALA A 337 5.72 -5.79 20.66
C ALA A 337 5.93 -5.93 19.15
N ALA A 338 5.54 -4.91 18.39
CA ALA A 338 5.75 -4.83 16.95
C ALA A 338 6.61 -3.61 16.63
N PHE A 339 7.70 -3.83 15.89
CA PHE A 339 8.63 -2.81 15.43
C PHE A 339 8.60 -2.79 13.90
N LEU A 340 8.18 -1.67 13.32
CA LEU A 340 8.19 -1.47 11.87
C LEU A 340 9.25 -0.42 11.51
N PHE A 341 10.27 -0.85 10.79
CA PHE A 341 11.42 -0.01 10.43
C PHE A 341 11.38 0.49 8.99
N ALA A 342 10.68 -0.23 8.10
CA ALA A 342 10.56 0.10 6.68
C ALA A 342 9.41 1.09 6.36
N GLU A 343 8.97 1.87 7.36
CA GLU A 343 7.83 2.78 7.24
C GLU A 343 8.21 4.24 7.03
N SER A 344 7.27 5.03 6.49
CA SER A 344 7.41 6.50 6.38
C SER A 344 7.91 7.10 7.69
N THR A 345 7.28 6.69 8.80
CA THR A 345 7.71 6.95 10.17
C THR A 345 7.96 5.61 10.90
N PRO A 346 9.22 5.18 11.08
CA PRO A 346 9.53 3.97 11.83
C PRO A 346 8.95 4.02 13.24
N ALA A 347 8.15 3.02 13.58
CA ALA A 347 7.34 3.05 14.78
C ALA A 347 7.28 1.70 15.49
N VAL A 348 6.95 1.77 16.77
CA VAL A 348 6.78 0.64 17.67
C VAL A 348 5.39 0.70 18.29
N LEU A 349 4.76 -0.47 18.41
CA LEU A 349 3.60 -0.70 19.27
C LEU A 349 3.97 -1.79 20.27
N ILE A 350 3.94 -1.46 21.55
CA ILE A 350 4.02 -2.40 22.67
C ILE A 350 2.67 -2.42 23.36
N LYS A 351 2.02 -3.58 23.35
CA LYS A 351 0.81 -3.89 24.09
C LYS A 351 1.17 -4.75 25.29
N ASP A 352 0.66 -4.39 26.46
CA ASP A 352 0.85 -5.17 27.67
C ASP A 352 -0.49 -5.22 28.40
N ALA A 353 -1.16 -6.38 28.40
CA ALA A 353 -2.46 -6.54 29.04
C ALA A 353 -2.38 -6.29 30.56
N GLU A 354 -1.25 -6.62 31.18
CA GLU A 354 -1.08 -6.66 32.64
C GLU A 354 -0.44 -5.39 33.21
N ASN A 355 0.37 -4.67 32.42
CA ASN A 355 1.11 -3.51 32.89
C ASN A 355 1.02 -2.30 31.95
N ALA A 356 0.13 -1.38 32.27
CA ALA A 356 -0.10 -0.17 31.47
C ALA A 356 1.16 0.70 31.28
N ALA A 357 2.10 0.71 32.24
CA ALA A 357 3.33 1.50 32.13
C ALA A 357 4.30 0.98 31.06
N LYS A 358 4.13 -0.26 30.59
CA LYS A 358 4.91 -0.84 29.49
C LYS A 358 4.28 -0.59 28.11
N ARG A 359 3.05 -0.06 28.03
CA ARG A 359 2.34 0.18 26.77
C ARG A 359 2.88 1.40 26.05
N ILE A 360 3.24 1.26 24.77
CA ILE A 360 3.81 2.33 23.95
C ILE A 360 3.25 2.26 22.54
N LEU A 361 2.95 3.41 21.96
CA LEU A 361 2.78 3.57 20.51
C LEU A 361 3.55 4.82 20.09
N GLY A 362 4.50 4.72 19.17
CA GLY A 362 5.27 5.89 18.75
C GLY A 362 6.57 5.57 18.02
N PRO A 363 7.48 6.55 17.83
CA PRO A 363 8.73 6.33 17.12
C PRO A 363 9.63 5.28 17.78
N VAL A 364 10.23 4.39 16.98
CA VAL A 364 11.15 3.34 17.50
C VAL A 364 12.33 3.92 18.29
N ALA A 365 12.80 5.12 17.91
CA ALA A 365 13.93 5.79 18.57
C ALA A 365 13.68 6.11 20.05
N SER A 366 12.42 6.10 20.50
CA SER A 366 12.08 6.28 21.92
C SER A 366 12.29 5.02 22.78
N LYS A 367 12.56 3.85 22.17
CA LYS A 367 12.63 2.55 22.86
C LYS A 367 13.86 1.71 22.60
N ILE A 368 14.54 1.91 21.47
CA ILE A 368 15.78 1.20 21.17
C ILE A 368 16.97 2.13 21.32
N ALA A 369 18.04 1.61 21.91
CA ALA A 369 19.32 2.29 22.02
C ALA A 369 20.23 1.84 20.88
N VAL A 370 21.06 2.75 20.38
CA VAL A 370 22.14 2.43 19.43
C VAL A 370 23.45 2.95 19.99
N SER A 371 24.49 2.12 19.88
CA SER A 371 25.87 2.49 20.13
C SER A 371 26.65 2.29 18.84
N ASN A 372 27.04 3.40 18.22
CA ASN A 372 28.01 3.45 17.13
C ASN A 372 28.86 4.71 17.30
N ALA A 373 30.18 4.54 17.42
CA ALA A 373 31.09 5.66 17.58
C ALA A 373 31.34 6.33 16.22
N GLY A 374 31.21 7.65 16.17
CA GLY A 374 31.52 8.47 14.99
C GLY A 374 30.38 8.65 14.00
N ILE A 375 30.64 9.42 12.95
CA ILE A 375 29.68 9.67 11.86
C ILE A 375 29.51 8.38 11.04
N THR A 376 28.30 8.14 10.56
CA THR A 376 27.96 7.07 9.63
C THR A 376 27.19 7.66 8.44
N TYR A 377 26.86 6.87 7.42
CA TYR A 377 26.12 7.38 6.25
C TYR A 377 24.92 6.49 5.92
N ARG A 378 23.91 7.10 5.31
CA ARG A 378 22.67 6.47 4.84
C ARG A 378 22.14 7.17 3.59
N PHE A 379 21.19 6.56 2.90
CA PHE A 379 20.40 7.22 1.85
C PHE A 379 19.05 7.68 2.42
N ASN A 380 18.72 8.94 2.20
CA ASN A 380 17.46 9.53 2.64
C ASN A 380 16.31 9.25 1.66
N ALA A 381 15.10 9.69 1.99
CA ALA A 381 13.90 9.45 1.20
C ALA A 381 13.93 10.04 -0.22
N LEU A 382 14.85 10.97 -0.50
CA LEU A 382 15.08 11.55 -1.82
C LEU A 382 16.16 10.79 -2.62
N GLY A 383 16.71 9.71 -2.06
CA GLY A 383 17.77 8.92 -2.68
C GLY A 383 19.16 9.56 -2.59
N PHE A 384 19.32 10.62 -1.80
CA PHE A 384 20.61 11.27 -1.59
C PHE A 384 21.34 10.69 -0.38
N MET A 385 22.65 10.52 -0.52
CA MET A 385 23.54 10.15 0.58
C MET A 385 23.63 11.29 1.60
N GLU A 386 23.48 10.98 2.88
CA GLU A 386 23.63 11.93 3.99
C GLU A 386 24.46 11.36 5.15
N ALA A 387 25.10 12.25 5.90
CA ALA A 387 25.82 11.91 7.12
C ALA A 387 24.84 11.77 8.30
N VAL A 388 25.07 10.75 9.12
CA VAL A 388 24.30 10.43 10.31
C VAL A 388 25.22 10.53 11.52
N PRO A 389 24.87 11.34 12.54
CA PRO A 389 25.69 11.46 13.76
C PRO A 389 25.85 10.14 14.51
N ALA A 390 26.85 10.11 15.40
CA ALA A 390 27.06 8.99 16.32
C ALA A 390 25.81 8.70 17.16
N ASN A 391 25.66 7.44 17.57
CA ASN A 391 24.54 6.93 18.36
C ASN A 391 23.15 7.27 17.78
N THR A 392 23.04 7.24 16.45
CA THR A 392 21.77 7.51 15.74
C THR A 392 21.39 6.34 14.85
N LEU A 393 20.10 5.99 14.87
CA LEU A 393 19.54 4.91 14.05
C LEU A 393 19.60 5.25 12.56
N ARG A 394 20.03 4.28 11.75
CA ARG A 394 20.13 4.44 10.30
C ARG A 394 18.96 3.76 9.60
N PHE A 395 18.10 4.55 8.98
CA PHE A 395 17.02 4.05 8.15
C PHE A 395 17.30 4.41 6.69
N ASP A 396 17.56 3.39 5.89
CA ASP A 396 18.01 3.56 4.51
C ASP A 396 16.85 3.51 3.53
N HIS A 397 17.06 4.18 2.40
CA HIS A 397 16.24 4.08 1.21
C HIS A 397 17.08 3.52 0.06
N ASP A 398 16.41 2.89 -0.89
CA ASP A 398 17.02 2.56 -2.16
C ASP A 398 17.21 3.85 -2.97
N PRO A 399 18.43 4.19 -3.42
CA PRO A 399 18.69 5.44 -4.13
C PRO A 399 18.08 5.49 -5.54
N LEU A 400 17.62 4.36 -6.11
CA LEU A 400 17.01 4.29 -7.43
C LEU A 400 15.49 4.26 -7.38
N THR A 401 14.92 3.40 -6.52
CA THR A 401 13.47 3.24 -6.39
C THR A 401 12.87 4.18 -5.35
N LEU A 402 13.70 4.81 -4.52
CA LEU A 402 13.32 5.65 -3.38
C LEU A 402 12.53 4.90 -2.29
N SER A 403 12.34 3.59 -2.45
CA SER A 403 11.64 2.76 -1.49
C SER A 403 12.47 2.61 -0.22
N ARG A 404 11.83 2.66 0.94
CA ARG A 404 12.50 2.44 2.21
C ARG A 404 12.94 0.98 2.36
N LYS A 405 14.18 0.75 2.81
CA LYS A 405 14.75 -0.58 3.03
C LYS A 405 14.63 -1.06 4.48
N GLY A 406 14.60 -0.15 5.45
CA GLY A 406 14.47 -0.48 6.87
C GLY A 406 15.67 -0.02 7.71
N LEU A 407 15.81 -0.60 8.90
CA LEU A 407 16.89 -0.32 9.86
C LEU A 407 18.17 -1.01 9.41
N ARG A 408 19.20 -0.22 9.10
CA ARG A 408 20.51 -0.74 8.69
C ARG A 408 21.34 -1.16 9.89
N VAL A 409 21.96 -2.34 9.80
CA VAL A 409 22.85 -2.89 10.83
C VAL A 409 24.10 -3.49 10.18
N GLU A 410 25.26 -2.90 10.46
CA GLU A 410 26.52 -3.27 9.83
C GLU A 410 27.68 -3.47 10.82
N SER A 411 28.72 -4.16 10.33
CA SER A 411 29.95 -4.36 11.09
C SER A 411 30.82 -3.12 11.09
N ALA A 412 31.79 -3.12 12.02
CA ALA A 412 32.91 -2.21 11.92
C ALA A 412 33.63 -2.43 10.58
N ARG A 413 33.95 -1.33 9.90
CA ARG A 413 34.56 -1.32 8.56
C ARG A 413 35.48 -0.13 8.40
N SER A 414 36.39 -0.20 7.45
CA SER A 414 37.18 0.95 7.06
C SER A 414 37.31 1.03 5.54
N ASN A 415 37.18 2.23 5.00
CA ASN A 415 37.58 2.51 3.63
C ASN A 415 39.02 3.02 3.63
N VAL A 416 39.93 2.27 3.01
CA VAL A 416 41.35 2.65 2.94
C VAL A 416 41.71 3.50 1.73
N VAL A 417 40.79 3.64 0.77
CA VAL A 417 40.93 4.56 -0.36
C VAL A 417 40.97 5.98 0.17
N LEU A 418 41.81 6.85 -0.40
CA LEU A 418 41.87 8.27 -0.03
C LEU A 418 41.25 9.11 -1.13
N GLN A 419 40.67 10.25 -0.77
CA GLN A 419 40.05 11.19 -1.70
C GLN A 419 39.01 10.48 -2.58
N SER A 420 38.20 9.62 -1.97
CA SER A 420 37.33 8.67 -2.68
C SER A 420 36.25 9.30 -3.56
N ARG A 421 36.06 10.61 -3.46
CA ARG A 421 35.10 11.38 -4.26
C ARG A 421 35.76 12.34 -5.24
N SER A 422 36.89 12.95 -4.86
CA SER A 422 37.56 14.01 -5.62
C SER A 422 38.69 13.51 -6.53
N LEU A 423 39.16 12.27 -6.36
CA LEU A 423 40.23 11.62 -7.13
C LEU A 423 41.32 12.62 -7.56
N SER A 424 41.87 13.39 -6.60
CA SER A 424 42.68 14.57 -6.93
C SER A 424 43.99 14.16 -7.60
N ILE A 425 44.20 14.65 -8.83
CA ILE A 425 45.43 14.48 -9.62
C ILE A 425 46.26 15.77 -9.71
N THR A 426 45.88 16.80 -8.96
CA THR A 426 46.58 18.08 -8.90
C THR A 426 47.18 18.31 -7.53
N HIS A 427 48.42 18.79 -7.50
CA HIS A 427 49.09 19.13 -6.24
C HIS A 427 48.49 20.40 -5.63
N GLN A 428 48.30 20.41 -4.32
CA GLN A 428 48.16 21.65 -3.55
C GLN A 428 49.55 22.07 -3.06
N LEU A 429 50.09 23.13 -3.64
CA LEU A 429 51.42 23.64 -3.29
C LEU A 429 51.35 24.64 -2.14
N THR A 430 52.21 24.43 -1.14
CA THR A 430 52.54 25.36 -0.06
C THR A 430 53.78 26.15 -0.44
N VAL A 431 53.71 27.48 -0.41
CA VAL A 431 54.89 28.34 -0.62
C VAL A 431 55.65 28.47 0.70
N THR A 432 56.93 28.10 0.68
CA THR A 432 57.80 28.15 1.86
C THR A 432 58.85 29.27 1.78
N GLY A 433 58.98 29.93 0.63
CA GLY A 433 59.89 31.08 0.43
C GLY A 433 59.99 31.50 -1.04
N GLY A 434 60.87 32.46 -1.37
CA GLY A 434 61.23 32.81 -2.76
C GLY A 434 60.98 34.27 -3.18
N ALA A 435 61.55 34.68 -4.32
CA ALA A 435 61.65 36.06 -4.80
C ALA A 435 60.71 36.36 -6.00
N GLY A 436 60.31 37.64 -6.15
CA GLY A 436 59.45 38.10 -7.26
C GLY A 436 57.94 37.89 -7.03
N ILE A 437 57.14 38.43 -7.95
CA ILE A 437 55.66 38.35 -7.96
C ILE A 437 55.24 37.73 -9.29
N PHE A 438 54.36 36.72 -9.23
CA PHE A 438 53.79 36.11 -10.44
C PHE A 438 52.76 37.03 -11.11
N VAL A 439 52.69 36.98 -12.43
CA VAL A 439 51.71 37.69 -13.26
C VAL A 439 50.48 36.83 -13.45
N ASP A 440 49.29 37.37 -13.17
CA ASP A 440 48.02 36.66 -13.37
C ASP A 440 47.89 36.08 -14.79
N GLY A 441 47.51 34.82 -14.88
CA GLY A 441 47.41 34.06 -16.13
C GLY A 441 48.74 33.50 -16.67
N GLU A 442 49.87 33.75 -16.02
CA GLU A 442 51.15 33.21 -16.51
C GLU A 442 51.29 31.71 -16.29
N THR A 443 52.04 31.05 -17.16
CA THR A 443 52.41 29.64 -16.95
C THR A 443 53.48 29.54 -15.86
N VAL A 444 53.27 28.67 -14.88
CA VAL A 444 54.22 28.35 -13.82
C VAL A 444 54.67 26.89 -13.93
N THR A 445 55.97 26.64 -13.71
CA THR A 445 56.58 25.30 -13.85
C THR A 445 57.38 24.94 -12.59
N ALA A 446 57.21 23.72 -12.07
CA ALA A 446 57.95 23.24 -10.90
C ALA A 446 59.22 22.47 -11.29
N SER A 447 60.28 22.59 -10.49
CA SER A 447 61.56 21.90 -10.69
C SER A 447 61.47 20.36 -10.64
N GLY A 448 60.40 19.79 -10.10
CA GLY A 448 60.11 18.34 -10.08
C GLY A 448 59.25 17.84 -11.26
N GLY A 449 59.00 18.69 -12.26
CA GLY A 449 58.01 18.45 -13.33
C GLY A 449 56.62 18.94 -12.94
N GLY A 450 55.78 19.25 -13.93
CA GLY A 450 54.43 19.81 -13.72
C GLY A 450 54.33 21.30 -14.08
N THR A 451 53.29 21.63 -14.84
CA THR A 451 53.00 22.99 -15.34
C THR A 451 51.56 23.37 -15.01
N GLY A 452 51.31 24.66 -14.78
CA GLY A 452 49.96 25.17 -14.54
C GLY A 452 49.86 26.66 -14.84
N ILE A 453 48.69 27.23 -14.65
CA ILE A 453 48.42 28.66 -14.84
C ILE A 453 48.30 29.32 -13.47
N TYR A 454 49.06 30.37 -13.23
CA TYR A 454 48.89 31.21 -12.04
C TYR A 454 47.62 32.06 -12.17
N ARG A 455 46.84 32.18 -11.10
CA ARG A 455 45.67 33.08 -11.04
C ARG A 455 45.68 33.93 -9.77
N ALA A 456 45.58 35.25 -9.92
CA ALA A 456 45.64 36.22 -8.83
C ALA A 456 44.25 36.51 -8.22
N ALA A 457 43.62 35.50 -7.60
CA ALA A 457 42.45 35.73 -6.73
C ALA A 457 42.22 34.56 -5.76
N ASN A 458 42.74 34.69 -4.53
CA ASN A 458 42.04 34.47 -3.25
C ASN A 458 43.06 34.65 -2.11
N SER A 459 42.66 35.45 -1.13
CA SER A 459 43.40 35.89 0.05
C SER A 459 44.12 34.73 0.77
N THR A 460 45.42 34.94 1.08
CA THR A 460 46.39 34.09 1.79
C THR A 460 47.10 32.98 0.98
N SER A 461 48.31 33.29 0.51
CA SER A 461 49.54 32.47 0.37
C SER A 461 49.54 30.98 -0.02
N THR A 462 48.47 30.37 -0.52
CA THR A 462 48.50 28.96 -0.97
C THR A 462 47.48 28.74 -2.09
N ILE A 463 47.92 28.06 -3.16
CA ILE A 463 47.17 27.31 -4.19
C ILE A 463 47.80 27.59 -5.58
N PHE A 464 48.68 26.68 -5.99
CA PHE A 464 49.02 26.41 -7.37
C PHE A 464 48.55 24.98 -7.63
N ALA A 465 47.47 24.77 -8.38
CA ALA A 465 47.08 23.44 -8.81
C ALA A 465 47.92 23.06 -10.04
N LEU A 466 48.98 22.27 -9.84
CA LEU A 466 49.78 21.75 -10.95
C LEU A 466 49.32 20.34 -11.30
N SER A 467 49.14 20.08 -12.59
CA SER A 467 48.89 18.75 -13.13
C SER A 467 50.21 18.07 -13.49
N GLY A 468 50.35 16.78 -13.13
CA GLY A 468 51.52 15.96 -13.45
C GLY A 468 52.63 16.01 -12.38
N GLY A 469 53.57 15.05 -12.44
CA GLY A 469 54.59 14.80 -11.41
C GLY A 469 54.25 13.59 -10.53
N ALA A 470 55.23 12.73 -10.26
CA ALA A 470 55.05 11.57 -9.37
C ALA A 470 55.64 11.87 -7.98
N GLY A 471 54.92 11.50 -6.91
CA GLY A 471 55.38 11.71 -5.53
C GLY A 471 55.11 13.13 -5.02
N ALA A 472 55.75 13.52 -3.92
CA ALA A 472 55.63 14.87 -3.35
C ALA A 472 56.43 15.89 -4.18
N MET A 473 55.87 17.06 -4.47
CA MET A 473 56.61 18.13 -5.11
C MET A 473 57.40 18.93 -4.09
N THR A 474 58.71 19.01 -4.27
CA THR A 474 59.59 19.91 -3.53
C THR A 474 60.52 20.64 -4.51
N GLY A 475 60.87 21.89 -4.20
CA GLY A 475 61.82 22.66 -4.99
C GLY A 475 61.28 24.03 -5.41
N THR A 476 61.59 24.49 -6.63
CA THR A 476 61.30 25.84 -7.09
C THR A 476 60.20 25.84 -8.15
N LEU A 477 59.21 26.72 -7.97
CA LEU A 477 58.20 27.09 -8.96
C LEU A 477 58.65 28.36 -9.68
N THR A 478 58.71 28.33 -11.01
CA THR A 478 59.19 29.44 -11.85
C THR A 478 58.08 29.93 -12.78
N GLY A 479 57.90 31.26 -12.83
CA GLY A 479 56.94 31.92 -13.72
C GLY A 479 57.56 32.15 -15.10
N ALA A 480 56.86 31.72 -16.15
CA ALA A 480 57.37 31.79 -17.51
C ALA A 480 57.51 33.23 -18.04
N THR A 481 56.70 34.17 -17.54
CA THR A 481 56.71 35.57 -17.99
C THR A 481 57.39 36.48 -16.97
N SER A 482 57.12 36.28 -15.68
CA SER A 482 57.68 37.11 -14.60
C SER A 482 59.12 36.74 -14.21
N GLY A 483 59.54 35.49 -14.48
CA GLY A 483 60.77 34.93 -13.93
C GLY A 483 60.76 34.78 -12.40
N ALA A 484 59.64 35.04 -11.73
CA ALA A 484 59.52 34.92 -10.29
C ALA A 484 59.76 33.47 -9.86
N THR A 485 60.36 33.28 -8.68
CA THR A 485 60.68 31.96 -8.14
C THR A 485 60.09 31.79 -6.75
N LYS A 486 59.35 30.71 -6.52
CA LYS A 486 58.82 30.35 -5.20
C LYS A 486 59.31 28.97 -4.79
N THR A 487 59.82 28.82 -3.58
CA THR A 487 60.08 27.51 -2.99
C THR A 487 58.75 26.89 -2.60
N ILE A 488 58.52 25.65 -3.00
CA ILE A 488 57.25 24.95 -2.84
C ILE A 488 57.44 23.60 -2.15
N SER A 489 56.42 23.18 -1.43
CA SER A 489 56.25 21.81 -0.94
C SER A 489 54.81 21.35 -1.15
N SER A 490 54.60 20.04 -1.32
CA SER A 490 53.26 19.43 -1.33
C SER A 490 53.28 18.05 -0.70
N SER A 491 52.11 17.52 -0.38
CA SER A 491 51.93 16.08 -0.22
C SER A 491 52.07 15.36 -1.57
N ALA A 492 52.32 14.05 -1.53
CA ALA A 492 52.27 13.22 -2.72
C ALA A 492 50.82 13.08 -3.22
N LEU A 493 50.63 13.02 -4.54
CA LEU A 493 49.35 12.61 -5.11
C LEU A 493 49.08 11.15 -4.76
N VAL A 494 47.85 10.88 -4.34
CA VAL A 494 47.40 9.53 -4.05
C VAL A 494 46.76 8.87 -5.27
N TRP A 495 46.27 9.67 -6.22
CA TRP A 495 45.73 9.21 -7.50
C TRP A 495 46.67 9.59 -8.64
N VAL A 496 46.95 8.61 -9.50
CA VAL A 496 47.81 8.74 -10.68
C VAL A 496 47.00 8.37 -11.91
N VAL A 497 47.21 9.10 -13.01
CA VAL A 497 46.49 8.89 -14.28
C VAL A 497 47.43 8.62 -15.44
N THR A 498 46.91 7.91 -16.45
CA THR A 498 47.53 7.76 -17.77
C THR A 498 46.42 7.91 -18.81
N ASN A 499 46.66 8.72 -19.85
CA ASN A 499 45.69 8.96 -20.92
C ASN A 499 44.31 9.47 -20.43
N MET A 500 44.22 10.14 -19.27
CA MET A 500 42.96 10.54 -18.65
C MET A 500 43.03 11.95 -18.07
N THR A 501 41.93 12.70 -18.13
CA THR A 501 41.71 13.90 -17.32
C THR A 501 40.69 13.62 -16.22
N VAL A 502 40.90 14.24 -15.05
CA VAL A 502 40.01 14.13 -13.89
C VAL A 502 39.58 15.52 -13.45
N ALA A 503 38.28 15.74 -13.28
CA ALA A 503 37.72 17.02 -12.85
C ALA A 503 36.62 16.81 -11.80
N GLN A 504 36.79 17.39 -10.60
CA GLN A 504 35.77 17.41 -9.56
C GLN A 504 34.66 18.41 -9.91
N SER A 505 33.74 17.99 -10.79
CA SER A 505 32.75 18.86 -11.43
C SER A 505 31.33 18.29 -11.42
N GLN A 506 31.18 17.03 -10.98
CA GLN A 506 29.91 16.32 -11.05
C GLN A 506 29.11 16.54 -9.77
N VAL A 507 27.78 16.58 -9.92
CA VAL A 507 26.85 16.44 -8.79
C VAL A 507 26.95 15.01 -8.28
N GLY A 508 27.39 14.85 -7.03
CA GLY A 508 27.61 13.54 -6.43
C GLY A 508 26.32 12.86 -5.97
N ILE A 509 26.49 11.69 -5.36
CA ILE A 509 25.38 10.87 -4.85
C ILE A 509 24.66 11.50 -3.64
N ASP A 510 25.25 12.55 -3.06
CA ASP A 510 24.66 13.40 -2.02
C ASP A 510 23.85 14.57 -2.61
N GLY A 511 23.78 14.71 -3.93
CA GLY A 511 23.10 15.83 -4.59
C GLY A 511 23.87 17.15 -4.54
N VAL A 512 25.08 17.16 -3.98
CA VAL A 512 25.91 18.37 -3.86
C VAL A 512 26.70 18.60 -5.15
N ALA A 513 26.73 19.84 -5.64
CA ALA A 513 27.53 20.19 -6.80
C ALA A 513 29.03 20.07 -6.50
N ASN A 514 29.80 19.58 -7.48
CA ASN A 514 31.25 19.38 -7.37
C ASN A 514 31.67 18.45 -6.21
N SER A 515 30.82 17.51 -5.80
CA SER A 515 31.16 16.51 -4.78
C SER A 515 31.68 15.21 -5.39
N ALA A 516 31.58 15.02 -6.71
CA ALA A 516 32.05 13.83 -7.44
C ALA A 516 32.98 14.17 -8.62
N SER A 517 33.75 13.17 -9.05
CA SER A 517 34.76 13.31 -10.11
C SER A 517 34.26 12.89 -11.48
N LEU A 518 34.56 13.67 -12.51
CA LEU A 518 34.44 13.29 -13.92
C LEU A 518 35.78 12.75 -14.41
N LEU A 519 35.78 11.52 -14.91
CA LEU A 519 36.90 10.90 -15.60
C LEU A 519 36.64 10.97 -17.11
N THR A 520 37.56 11.51 -17.89
CA THR A 520 37.45 11.56 -19.36
C THR A 520 38.70 10.96 -19.99
N ALA A 521 38.51 9.97 -20.85
CA ALA A 521 39.59 9.34 -21.60
C ALA A 521 40.10 10.29 -22.69
N THR A 522 41.40 10.54 -22.71
CA THR A 522 42.09 11.35 -23.74
C THR A 522 42.76 10.48 -24.81
N ALA A 523 42.99 9.20 -24.50
CA ALA A 523 43.38 8.16 -25.45
C ALA A 523 42.80 6.80 -25.01
N THR A 524 43.04 5.75 -25.80
CA THR A 524 42.60 4.38 -25.48
C THR A 524 43.28 3.86 -24.22
N ASP A 525 42.60 2.94 -23.52
CA ASP A 525 43.04 2.37 -22.25
C ASP A 525 43.48 3.44 -21.23
N ALA A 526 42.63 4.47 -21.07
CA ALA A 526 42.82 5.52 -20.08
C ALA A 526 42.63 4.96 -18.67
N ILE A 527 43.59 5.19 -17.78
CA ILE A 527 43.62 4.60 -16.43
C ILE A 527 43.75 5.69 -15.37
N VAL A 528 43.03 5.51 -14.26
CA VAL A 528 43.29 6.19 -12.98
C VAL A 528 43.51 5.14 -11.90
N SER A 529 44.49 5.35 -11.02
CA SER A 529 44.90 4.36 -10.01
C SER A 529 45.40 4.98 -8.70
N GLN A 530 45.13 4.30 -7.59
CA GLN A 530 45.71 4.56 -6.27
C GLN A 530 46.35 3.28 -5.73
N ALA A 531 47.66 3.29 -5.51
CA ALA A 531 48.36 2.23 -4.79
C ALA A 531 48.27 2.45 -3.27
N ILE A 532 47.97 1.39 -2.52
CA ILE A 532 47.80 1.45 -1.07
C ILE A 532 48.73 0.42 -0.43
N THR A 533 49.56 0.83 0.52
CA THR A 533 50.43 -0.10 1.26
C THR A 533 49.70 -0.63 2.49
N GLN A 534 49.40 -1.93 2.51
CA GLN A 534 48.72 -2.58 3.62
C GLN A 534 48.97 -4.09 3.61
N ALA A 535 48.88 -4.73 4.78
CA ALA A 535 48.91 -6.18 4.91
C ALA A 535 47.81 -6.89 4.08
N SER A 536 47.97 -8.20 3.90
CA SER A 536 47.03 -9.02 3.13
C SER A 536 45.71 -9.19 3.88
N PHE A 537 44.61 -8.89 3.20
CA PHE A 537 43.24 -9.08 3.69
C PHE A 537 42.32 -9.46 2.52
N PRO A 538 41.21 -10.16 2.77
CA PRO A 538 40.07 -10.18 1.86
C PRO A 538 39.50 -8.77 1.72
N ARG A 539 39.18 -8.37 0.49
CA ARG A 539 38.77 -7.00 0.16
C ARG A 539 37.50 -6.97 -0.67
N ALA A 540 36.57 -6.09 -0.29
CA ALA A 540 35.47 -5.66 -1.13
C ALA A 540 35.84 -4.31 -1.78
N GLN A 541 35.71 -4.21 -3.10
CA GLN A 541 35.92 -2.95 -3.82
C GLN A 541 34.68 -2.59 -4.61
N ASP A 542 34.21 -1.36 -4.40
CA ASP A 542 33.06 -0.81 -5.07
C ASP A 542 33.21 0.70 -5.30
N ALA A 543 32.41 1.24 -6.20
CA ALA A 543 32.25 2.67 -6.37
C ALA A 543 30.86 2.99 -6.91
N TYR A 544 30.38 4.21 -6.66
CA TYR A 544 29.23 4.73 -7.36
C TYR A 544 29.70 5.30 -8.69
N VAL A 545 29.13 4.81 -9.79
CA VAL A 545 29.53 5.20 -11.14
C VAL A 545 28.29 5.48 -11.98
N LYS A 546 28.37 6.53 -12.80
CA LYS A 546 27.43 6.74 -13.91
C LYS A 546 28.20 7.09 -15.18
N ARG A 547 27.63 6.68 -16.31
CA ARG A 547 28.12 7.00 -17.65
C ARG A 547 27.67 8.41 -18.02
N VAL A 548 28.61 9.24 -18.48
CA VAL A 548 28.36 10.62 -18.92
C VAL A 548 28.35 10.67 -20.44
N THR A 549 29.36 10.09 -21.10
CA THR A 549 29.44 9.98 -22.56
C THR A 549 30.14 8.68 -22.97
N GLY A 550 29.93 8.27 -24.23
CA GLY A 550 30.61 7.12 -24.84
C GLY A 550 29.96 5.77 -24.54
N SER A 551 30.40 4.72 -25.21
CA SER A 551 29.85 3.36 -25.10
C SER A 551 30.92 2.28 -24.93
N GLY A 552 32.19 2.67 -24.81
CA GLY A 552 33.32 1.78 -24.61
C GLY A 552 33.27 1.07 -23.26
N ALA A 553 34.00 -0.05 -23.17
CA ALA A 553 34.10 -0.83 -21.95
C ALA A 553 34.73 0.00 -20.82
N VAL A 554 34.12 -0.08 -19.63
CA VAL A 554 34.64 0.48 -18.39
C VAL A 554 35.01 -0.69 -17.50
N SER A 555 36.18 -0.65 -16.86
CA SER A 555 36.66 -1.76 -16.04
C SER A 555 37.29 -1.28 -14.75
N MET A 556 37.24 -2.12 -13.73
CA MET A 556 37.85 -1.91 -12.42
C MET A 556 38.87 -3.03 -12.12
N SER A 557 39.89 -2.69 -11.35
CA SER A 557 40.90 -3.62 -10.83
C SER A 557 41.31 -3.22 -9.40
N MET A 558 41.80 -4.20 -8.64
CA MET A 558 42.38 -4.00 -7.31
C MET A 558 43.80 -4.56 -7.16
N ASP A 559 44.33 -5.18 -8.22
CA ASP A 559 45.54 -6.01 -8.26
C ASP A 559 46.57 -5.47 -9.26
N ALA A 560 46.69 -4.15 -9.34
CA ALA A 560 47.59 -3.45 -10.25
C ALA A 560 47.37 -3.82 -11.74
N GLY A 561 46.13 -4.15 -12.09
CA GLY A 561 45.73 -4.44 -13.47
C GLY A 561 46.03 -5.87 -13.93
N ALA A 562 46.40 -6.78 -13.03
CA ALA A 562 46.52 -8.21 -13.35
C ALA A 562 45.16 -8.81 -13.74
N THR A 563 44.09 -8.37 -13.07
CA THR A 563 42.71 -8.76 -13.39
C THR A 563 41.85 -7.52 -13.61
N TRP A 564 41.13 -7.49 -14.73
CA TRP A 564 40.16 -6.44 -15.06
C TRP A 564 38.75 -7.02 -15.08
N THR A 565 37.86 -6.46 -14.28
CA THR A 565 36.42 -6.77 -14.33
C THR A 565 35.70 -5.65 -15.07
N VAL A 566 34.95 -6.01 -16.12
CA VAL A 566 34.09 -5.05 -16.83
C VAL A 566 32.90 -4.70 -15.94
N ILE A 567 32.70 -3.40 -15.72
CA ILE A 567 31.52 -2.86 -15.03
C ILE A 567 30.62 -2.18 -16.05
N THR A 568 29.31 -2.20 -15.81
CA THR A 568 28.32 -1.65 -16.76
C THR A 568 27.61 -0.43 -16.17
N PRO A 569 28.22 0.78 -16.24
CA PRO A 569 27.58 1.99 -15.77
C PRO A 569 26.46 2.44 -16.70
N THR A 570 25.37 2.92 -16.11
CA THR A 570 24.22 3.52 -16.81
C THR A 570 24.26 5.05 -16.70
N ALA A 571 23.30 5.76 -17.29
CA ALA A 571 23.18 7.21 -17.13
C ALA A 571 22.86 7.67 -15.69
N ARG A 572 22.42 6.74 -14.82
CA ARG A 572 22.13 6.99 -13.41
C ARG A 572 23.27 6.47 -12.54
N TRP A 573 23.45 7.08 -11.35
CA TRP A 573 24.35 6.57 -10.34
C TRP A 573 23.95 5.14 -9.98
N ALA A 574 24.89 4.21 -10.14
CA ALA A 574 24.74 2.84 -9.70
C ALA A 574 25.98 2.45 -8.90
N ARG A 575 25.79 1.66 -7.86
CA ARG A 575 26.89 1.04 -7.14
C ARG A 575 27.40 -0.13 -7.96
N LEU A 576 28.66 -0.11 -8.36
CA LEU A 576 29.30 -1.16 -9.14
C LEU A 576 30.48 -1.72 -8.34
N ALA A 577 30.52 -3.04 -8.21
CA ALA A 577 31.55 -3.77 -7.49
C ALA A 577 32.27 -4.76 -8.39
N ILE A 578 33.45 -5.20 -7.97
CA ILE A 578 34.21 -6.27 -8.61
C ILE A 578 34.37 -7.47 -7.66
N PRO A 579 34.66 -8.68 -8.18
CA PRO A 579 34.88 -9.86 -7.34
C PRO A 579 35.90 -9.60 -6.23
N ASN A 580 35.60 -10.10 -5.04
CA ASN A 580 36.48 -9.96 -3.88
C ASN A 580 37.81 -10.69 -4.11
N GLN A 581 38.90 -10.12 -3.61
CA GLN A 581 40.23 -10.75 -3.65
C GLN A 581 40.93 -10.66 -2.29
N THR A 582 41.81 -11.61 -2.01
CA THR A 582 42.68 -11.60 -0.82
C THR A 582 44.09 -11.24 -1.25
N LEU A 583 44.53 -10.01 -0.94
CA LEU A 583 45.85 -9.53 -1.33
C LEU A 583 46.40 -8.45 -0.41
N ALA A 584 47.73 -8.38 -0.37
CA ALA A 584 48.50 -7.30 0.22
C ALA A 584 48.71 -6.19 -0.81
N ASN A 585 48.86 -4.96 -0.34
CA ASN A 585 49.16 -3.78 -1.14
C ASN A 585 48.25 -3.58 -2.37
N PRO A 586 46.91 -3.40 -2.20
CA PRO A 586 46.00 -3.26 -3.33
C PRO A 586 46.31 -2.00 -4.14
N THR A 587 46.05 -2.08 -5.45
CA THR A 587 46.04 -0.91 -6.32
C THR A 587 44.64 -0.76 -6.91
N VAL A 588 43.89 0.21 -6.41
CA VAL A 588 42.51 0.50 -6.84
C VAL A 588 42.56 1.22 -8.17
N MET A 589 41.92 0.69 -9.21
CA MET A 589 42.03 1.22 -10.57
C MET A 589 40.69 1.27 -11.30
N PHE A 590 40.57 2.25 -12.20
CA PHE A 590 39.52 2.34 -13.21
C PHE A 590 40.13 2.50 -14.60
N LYS A 591 39.56 1.85 -15.60
CA LYS A 591 39.98 1.92 -16.99
C LYS A 591 38.82 2.22 -17.93
N LEU A 592 39.03 3.17 -18.85
CA LEU A 592 38.15 3.48 -19.97
C LEU A 592 38.83 3.04 -21.26
N ALA A 593 38.24 2.10 -21.98
CA ALA A 593 38.87 1.50 -23.16
C ALA A 593 38.98 2.47 -24.34
N THR A 594 38.00 3.37 -24.51
CA THR A 594 37.84 4.21 -25.71
C THR A 594 38.15 5.67 -25.41
N SER A 595 38.90 6.32 -26.30
CA SER A 595 39.16 7.77 -26.20
C SER A 595 37.87 8.58 -26.34
N GLY A 596 37.71 9.64 -25.53
CA GLY A 596 36.52 10.48 -25.49
C GLY A 596 35.38 9.97 -24.60
N ASP A 597 35.43 8.71 -24.13
CA ASP A 597 34.48 8.21 -23.15
C ASP A 597 34.63 8.97 -21.82
N ALA A 598 33.52 9.17 -21.11
CA ALA A 598 33.53 9.79 -19.80
C ALA A 598 32.55 9.14 -18.82
N ILE A 599 33.01 9.02 -17.57
CA ILE A 599 32.21 8.51 -16.45
C ILE A 599 32.34 9.45 -15.26
N ALA A 600 31.28 9.58 -14.47
CA ALA A 600 31.35 10.19 -13.16
C ALA A 600 31.52 9.10 -12.10
N ILE A 601 32.37 9.36 -11.11
CA ILE A 601 32.69 8.47 -10.00
C ILE A 601 32.50 9.20 -8.67
N ASP A 602 31.90 8.51 -7.71
CA ASP A 602 31.75 8.95 -6.34
C ASP A 602 31.96 7.79 -5.34
N CYS A 603 32.35 8.12 -4.11
CA CYS A 603 32.53 7.20 -2.99
C CYS A 603 33.25 5.88 -3.37
N VAL A 604 34.44 5.96 -3.96
CA VAL A 604 35.29 4.79 -4.22
C VAL A 604 35.69 4.13 -2.91
N GLN A 605 35.50 2.82 -2.80
CA GLN A 605 35.81 2.06 -1.59
C GLN A 605 36.69 0.87 -1.87
N ASN A 606 37.65 0.64 -0.99
CA ASN A 606 38.32 -0.65 -0.83
C ASN A 606 38.28 -0.97 0.67
N GLU A 607 37.50 -1.98 1.03
CA GLU A 607 37.19 -2.33 2.40
C GLU A 607 37.90 -3.65 2.77
N PRO A 608 39.04 -3.61 3.50
CA PRO A 608 39.64 -4.82 4.05
C PRO A 608 38.78 -5.39 5.19
N GLY A 609 38.58 -6.70 5.22
CA GLY A 609 37.93 -7.37 6.34
C GLY A 609 37.63 -8.85 6.08
N SER A 610 37.33 -9.59 7.16
CA SER A 610 37.05 -11.04 7.09
C SER A 610 35.74 -11.39 6.39
N VAL A 611 34.78 -10.46 6.37
CA VAL A 611 33.55 -10.56 5.58
C VAL A 611 33.73 -9.65 4.37
N THR A 612 33.28 -10.02 3.17
CA THR A 612 33.52 -9.23 1.96
C THR A 612 32.22 -8.91 1.22
N TYR A 613 31.58 -7.82 1.64
CA TYR A 613 30.50 -7.17 0.91
C TYR A 613 30.75 -5.67 0.94
N ALA A 614 30.09 -4.98 0.03
CA ALA A 614 30.18 -3.54 -0.14
C ALA A 614 29.28 -2.90 0.95
N SER A 615 29.83 -2.17 1.93
CA SER A 615 29.03 -1.64 3.07
C SER A 615 28.54 -0.20 2.86
N SER A 616 28.00 0.51 3.86
CA SER A 616 27.50 1.88 3.62
C SER A 616 28.60 2.77 3.05
N PRO A 617 28.26 3.80 2.23
CA PRO A 617 29.26 4.76 1.77
C PRO A 617 30.12 5.30 2.92
N MET A 618 31.43 5.31 2.71
CA MET A 618 32.45 5.80 3.62
C MET A 618 33.35 6.76 2.84
N PRO A 619 32.87 7.98 2.54
CA PRO A 619 33.66 8.98 1.84
C PRO A 619 34.92 9.32 2.65
N THR A 620 36.04 9.42 1.96
CA THR A 620 37.36 9.69 2.54
C THR A 620 37.93 10.98 1.99
N THR A 621 38.75 11.63 2.82
CA THR A 621 39.53 12.80 2.45
C THR A 621 40.99 12.38 2.29
N ILE A 622 41.93 13.09 2.89
CA ILE A 622 43.35 12.68 2.93
C ILE A 622 43.62 11.57 3.96
N ALA A 623 42.61 11.12 4.69
CA ALA A 623 42.70 10.04 5.67
C ALA A 623 41.65 8.95 5.40
N ALA A 624 41.99 7.71 5.77
CA ALA A 624 41.07 6.58 5.74
C ALA A 624 39.90 6.83 6.70
N PHE A 625 38.74 6.30 6.36
CA PHE A 625 37.55 6.40 7.19
C PHE A 625 37.29 5.07 7.89
N ALA A 626 36.98 5.11 9.19
CA ALA A 626 36.61 3.94 9.97
C ALA A 626 35.22 4.11 10.58
N ARG A 627 34.33 3.14 10.32
CA ARG A 627 32.99 3.03 10.90
C ARG A 627 33.01 2.01 12.04
N ALA A 628 32.42 2.33 13.19
CA ALA A 628 32.15 1.36 14.24
C ALA A 628 31.04 0.37 13.82
N ALA A 629 30.92 -0.77 14.51
CA ALA A 629 29.79 -1.67 14.34
C ALA A 629 28.52 -1.05 14.93
N ASP A 630 27.37 -1.32 14.31
CA ASP A 630 26.08 -0.95 14.90
C ASP A 630 25.72 -1.93 16.01
N VAL A 631 25.55 -1.42 17.23
CA VAL A 631 25.04 -2.22 18.36
C VAL A 631 23.70 -1.63 18.79
N ILE A 632 22.62 -2.31 18.43
CA ILE A 632 21.24 -1.83 18.67
C ILE A 632 20.57 -2.75 19.69
N THR A 633 20.10 -2.18 20.80
CA THR A 633 19.64 -2.94 21.97
C THR A 633 18.36 -2.40 22.58
N MET A 634 17.65 -3.28 23.29
CA MET A 634 16.52 -2.95 24.16
C MET A 634 16.52 -3.91 25.35
N PRO A 635 16.29 -3.45 26.59
CA PRO A 635 16.15 -4.36 27.73
C PRO A 635 14.86 -5.17 27.61
N THR A 636 14.90 -6.47 27.92
CA THR A 636 13.70 -7.32 27.88
C THR A 636 12.66 -6.92 28.93
N SER A 637 13.08 -6.21 30.00
CA SER A 637 12.16 -5.63 30.98
C SER A 637 11.22 -4.57 30.41
N ALA A 638 11.55 -3.96 29.27
CA ALA A 638 10.70 -3.02 28.56
C ALA A 638 9.72 -3.70 27.58
N LEU A 639 9.78 -5.03 27.46
CA LEU A 639 8.87 -5.83 26.66
C LEU A 639 7.78 -6.46 27.57
N PRO A 640 6.62 -6.82 26.99
CA PRO A 640 5.49 -7.38 27.73
C PRO A 640 5.68 -8.89 27.96
N GLY A 641 5.08 -9.39 29.05
CA GLY A 641 5.16 -10.80 29.45
C GLY A 641 6.50 -11.21 30.08
N ASP A 642 6.57 -12.45 30.56
CA ASP A 642 7.83 -13.10 30.88
C ASP A 642 8.38 -13.80 29.63
N PHE A 643 9.70 -13.91 29.52
CA PHE A 643 10.34 -14.60 28.40
C PHE A 643 10.42 -16.11 28.64
N SER A 644 9.52 -16.72 29.41
CA SER A 644 9.48 -18.18 29.57
C SER A 644 8.95 -18.87 28.30
N THR A 645 7.98 -18.25 27.64
CA THR A 645 7.44 -18.64 26.34
C THR A 645 7.30 -17.43 25.44
N PHE A 646 7.84 -17.48 24.23
CA PHE A 646 7.74 -16.39 23.27
C PHE A 646 7.89 -16.86 21.82
N SER A 647 7.39 -16.06 20.89
CA SER A 647 7.68 -16.18 19.47
C SER A 647 8.20 -14.86 18.92
N VAL A 648 9.18 -14.93 18.01
CA VAL A 648 9.76 -13.77 17.33
C VAL A 648 9.67 -13.95 15.83
N TYR A 649 8.97 -13.05 15.17
CA TYR A 649 8.97 -12.90 13.72
C TYR A 649 9.91 -11.77 13.31
N ALA A 650 10.61 -11.93 12.19
CA ALA A 650 11.44 -10.88 11.63
C ALA A 650 11.45 -10.89 10.10
N VAL A 651 11.54 -9.70 9.51
CA VAL A 651 11.77 -9.49 8.08
C VAL A 651 13.10 -8.80 7.87
N VAL A 652 13.98 -9.43 7.09
CA VAL A 652 15.35 -8.96 6.88
C VAL A 652 15.80 -9.12 5.43
N SER A 653 16.80 -8.33 5.03
CA SER A 653 17.58 -8.55 3.82
C SER A 653 19.05 -8.27 4.12
N THR A 654 19.97 -8.88 3.37
CA THR A 654 21.42 -8.77 3.62
C THR A 654 22.20 -8.69 2.34
N GLU A 655 23.21 -7.82 2.29
CA GLU A 655 24.22 -7.79 1.22
C GLU A 655 25.43 -8.67 1.60
N ALA A 656 25.51 -9.15 2.84
CA ALA A 656 26.60 -9.99 3.29
C ALA A 656 26.52 -11.39 2.66
N PRO A 657 27.65 -11.93 2.17
CA PRO A 657 27.66 -13.20 1.45
C PRO A 657 27.22 -14.36 2.32
N ASN A 658 26.74 -15.43 1.69
CA ASN A 658 26.33 -16.66 2.35
C ASN A 658 27.44 -17.35 3.15
N THR A 659 28.71 -17.06 2.88
CA THR A 659 29.87 -17.55 3.64
C THR A 659 30.02 -16.87 5.00
N ALA A 660 29.25 -15.80 5.27
CA ALA A 660 29.26 -15.08 6.53
C ALA A 660 28.04 -15.44 7.38
N THR A 661 28.25 -15.53 8.69
CA THR A 661 27.15 -15.61 9.64
C THR A 661 26.57 -14.23 9.88
N ARG A 662 25.24 -14.11 9.77
CA ARG A 662 24.51 -12.84 9.75
C ARG A 662 23.39 -12.88 10.78
N GLY A 663 23.54 -12.15 11.88
CA GLY A 663 22.54 -12.12 12.96
C GLY A 663 21.27 -11.38 12.58
N ILE A 664 20.11 -11.99 12.81
CA ILE A 664 18.78 -11.36 12.59
C ILE A 664 18.34 -10.67 13.88
N TRP A 665 18.32 -11.41 14.99
CA TRP A 665 18.08 -10.91 16.34
C TRP A 665 18.68 -11.87 17.37
N CYS A 666 18.92 -11.36 18.58
CA CYS A 666 19.46 -12.15 19.69
C CYS A 666 18.84 -11.68 21.00
N LEU A 667 18.48 -12.63 21.87
CA LEU A 667 18.19 -12.43 23.28
C LEU A 667 19.38 -12.96 24.08
N ASP A 668 20.07 -12.11 24.84
CA ASP A 668 21.23 -12.48 25.68
C ASP A 668 21.21 -11.79 27.05
N ASP A 669 22.14 -12.14 27.92
CA ASP A 669 22.32 -11.56 29.26
C ASP A 669 23.41 -10.47 29.32
N GLY A 670 23.86 -9.96 28.17
CA GLY A 670 25.05 -9.12 28.05
C GLY A 670 26.33 -9.91 27.80
N THR A 671 26.30 -11.24 27.82
CA THR A 671 27.42 -12.14 27.51
C THR A 671 27.16 -12.96 26.24
N ALA A 672 28.23 -13.53 25.65
CA ALA A 672 28.09 -14.45 24.51
C ALA A 672 27.77 -15.89 24.95
N ASN A 673 27.75 -16.16 26.26
CA ASN A 673 27.61 -17.51 26.83
C ASN A 673 26.14 -17.96 26.88
N ASN A 674 25.24 -17.02 27.14
CA ASN A 674 23.81 -17.27 27.34
C ASN A 674 23.02 -16.48 26.31
N ARG A 675 22.49 -17.16 25.30
CA ARG A 675 21.81 -16.49 24.18
C ARG A 675 20.85 -17.40 23.43
N ILE A 676 19.78 -16.79 22.92
CA ILE A 676 18.84 -17.37 21.95
C ILE A 676 18.83 -16.45 20.73
N MET A 677 19.13 -16.96 19.54
CA MET A 677 19.31 -16.11 18.37
C MET A 677 18.77 -16.75 17.09
N ALA A 678 18.22 -15.90 16.22
CA ALA A 678 17.98 -16.25 14.83
C ALA A 678 19.07 -15.63 13.94
N MET A 679 19.52 -16.38 12.95
CA MET A 679 20.60 -15.97 12.04
C MET A 679 20.43 -16.58 10.66
N LEU A 680 21.10 -15.98 9.67
CA LEU A 680 21.44 -16.65 8.42
C LEU A 680 22.87 -17.21 8.56
N SER A 681 22.98 -18.53 8.58
CA SER A 681 24.25 -19.22 8.82
C SER A 681 25.21 -19.12 7.63
N SER A 682 26.48 -19.42 7.88
CA SER A 682 27.55 -19.45 6.87
C SER A 682 27.47 -20.65 5.90
N ILE A 683 26.53 -21.57 6.12
CA ILE A 683 26.26 -22.72 5.24
C ILE A 683 25.00 -22.50 4.38
N THR A 684 24.58 -21.23 4.22
CA THR A 684 23.46 -20.82 3.36
C THR A 684 22.06 -21.25 3.86
N VAL A 685 21.87 -21.41 5.17
CA VAL A 685 20.53 -21.70 5.74
C VAL A 685 20.15 -20.75 6.87
N GLY A 686 18.85 -20.50 7.05
CA GLY A 686 18.34 -19.87 8.27
C GLY A 686 18.49 -20.80 9.46
N ALA A 687 18.80 -20.26 10.63
CA ALA A 687 18.98 -21.05 11.84
C ALA A 687 18.45 -20.33 13.09
N LEU A 688 17.85 -21.10 13.99
CA LEU A 688 17.59 -20.74 15.39
C LEU A 688 18.56 -21.52 16.27
N GLN A 689 19.38 -20.80 17.04
CA GLN A 689 20.35 -21.39 17.96
C GLN A 689 20.16 -20.94 19.39
N MET A 690 20.47 -21.83 20.33
CA MET A 690 20.46 -21.57 21.75
C MET A 690 21.77 -22.01 22.40
N PHE A 691 22.36 -21.13 23.18
CA PHE A 691 23.54 -21.43 24.00
C PHE A 691 23.22 -21.18 25.47
N ASN A 692 23.61 -22.12 26.33
CA ASN A 692 23.57 -21.99 27.78
C ASN A 692 24.96 -22.32 28.33
N ALA A 693 25.55 -21.40 29.08
CA ALA A 693 26.93 -21.50 29.56
C ALA A 693 27.94 -21.84 28.44
N ASN A 694 27.78 -21.24 27.25
CA ASN A 694 28.60 -21.45 26.05
C ASN A 694 28.49 -22.87 25.43
N VAL A 695 27.51 -23.67 25.84
CA VAL A 695 27.20 -24.97 25.22
C VAL A 695 26.02 -24.80 24.27
N LEU A 696 26.17 -25.24 23.02
CA LEU A 696 25.07 -25.29 22.05
C LEU A 696 24.02 -26.29 22.53
N GLN A 697 22.84 -25.79 22.89
CA GLN A 697 21.72 -26.58 23.39
C GLN A 697 20.75 -27.00 22.28
N MET A 698 20.63 -26.19 21.22
CA MET A 698 19.64 -26.36 20.15
C MET A 698 20.12 -25.69 18.87
N ASN A 699 19.87 -26.32 17.72
CA ASN A 699 20.17 -25.79 16.39
C ASN A 699 19.13 -26.26 15.36
N ILE A 700 18.11 -25.43 15.11
CA ILE A 700 17.05 -25.71 14.14
C ILE A 700 17.37 -24.98 12.84
N LEU A 701 17.35 -25.69 11.72
CA LEU A 701 17.67 -25.14 10.38
C LEU A 701 16.41 -25.06 9.52
N ALA A 702 16.22 -23.95 8.82
CA ALA A 702 15.10 -23.75 7.90
C ALA A 702 15.46 -22.79 6.76
N GLY A 703 15.03 -23.13 5.53
CA GLY A 703 15.14 -22.25 4.35
C GLY A 703 16.57 -21.94 3.88
N ALA A 704 16.69 -21.34 2.69
CA ALA A 704 17.96 -20.85 2.15
C ALA A 704 18.18 -19.38 2.52
N GLY A 705 19.35 -19.05 3.07
CA GLY A 705 19.72 -17.70 3.51
C GLY A 705 20.50 -16.90 2.48
N ASP A 706 19.93 -16.75 1.28
CA ASP A 706 20.57 -16.12 0.13
C ASP A 706 20.67 -14.58 0.26
N PRO A 707 21.82 -13.98 -0.12
CA PRO A 707 21.95 -12.52 -0.09
C PRO A 707 21.05 -11.82 -1.11
N ASP A 708 20.83 -10.52 -0.92
CA ASP A 708 20.06 -9.62 -1.78
C ASP A 708 18.59 -10.03 -1.99
N ILE A 709 18.08 -10.91 -1.12
CA ILE A 709 16.69 -11.35 -1.08
C ILE A 709 16.09 -10.97 0.28
N ARG A 710 14.80 -10.67 0.26
CA ARG A 710 14.00 -10.44 1.44
C ARG A 710 13.60 -11.77 2.07
N HIS A 711 13.92 -11.94 3.33
CA HIS A 711 13.65 -13.12 4.13
C HIS A 711 12.69 -12.84 5.27
N ARG A 712 11.80 -13.78 5.52
CA ARG A 712 10.85 -13.78 6.64
C ARG A 712 11.13 -14.98 7.53
N THR A 713 11.34 -14.73 8.81
CA THR A 713 11.65 -15.78 9.80
C THR A 713 10.68 -15.73 10.96
N MET A 714 10.43 -16.87 11.58
CA MET A 714 9.65 -16.97 12.81
C MET A 714 10.24 -18.07 13.69
N ALA A 715 10.59 -17.71 14.92
CA ALA A 715 10.94 -18.64 15.98
C ALA A 715 9.81 -18.71 17.00
N SER A 716 9.57 -19.89 17.56
CA SER A 716 8.70 -20.13 18.72
C SER A 716 9.53 -20.89 19.75
N VAL A 717 9.59 -20.42 20.99
CA VAL A 717 10.41 -21.02 22.06
C VAL A 717 9.61 -21.05 23.36
N THR A 718 9.34 -22.25 23.85
CA THR A 718 8.73 -22.51 25.17
C THR A 718 9.79 -23.01 26.16
N ALA A 719 9.37 -23.50 27.33
CA ALA A 719 10.26 -24.18 28.28
C ALA A 719 10.72 -25.58 27.80
N GLY A 720 10.00 -26.22 26.86
CA GLY A 720 10.25 -27.62 26.48
C GLY A 720 10.16 -27.92 24.98
N ALA A 721 9.88 -26.92 24.14
CA ALA A 721 9.84 -27.07 22.70
C ALA A 721 10.28 -25.78 22.02
N ALA A 722 10.89 -25.91 20.85
CA ALA A 722 11.24 -24.80 20.00
C ALA A 722 11.06 -25.16 18.53
N GLY A 723 10.51 -24.22 17.77
CA GLY A 723 10.31 -24.32 16.33
C GLY A 723 10.90 -23.12 15.61
N PHE A 724 11.32 -23.31 14.37
CA PHE A 724 11.81 -22.24 13.51
C PHE A 724 11.36 -22.46 12.06
N GLY A 725 10.99 -21.38 11.40
CA GLY A 725 10.70 -21.38 9.98
C GLY A 725 11.29 -20.17 9.27
N MET A 726 11.50 -20.32 7.98
CA MET A 726 12.02 -19.29 7.09
C MET A 726 11.41 -19.45 5.70
N ASP A 727 10.84 -18.36 5.19
CA ASP A 727 10.26 -18.27 3.84
C ASP A 727 9.32 -19.46 3.48
N GLY A 728 8.51 -19.88 4.45
CA GLY A 728 7.56 -20.99 4.30
C GLY A 728 8.17 -22.39 4.45
N THR A 729 9.48 -22.49 4.63
CA THR A 729 10.16 -23.74 4.99
C THR A 729 10.20 -23.86 6.50
N LEU A 730 9.78 -25.01 7.03
CA LEU A 730 9.81 -25.31 8.46
C LEU A 730 11.03 -26.18 8.79
N GLY A 731 11.73 -25.86 9.89
CA GLY A 731 12.77 -26.71 10.46
C GLY A 731 12.20 -27.77 11.39
N THR A 732 13.03 -28.76 11.75
CA THR A 732 12.62 -29.81 12.70
C THR A 732 12.51 -29.23 14.11
N THR A 733 11.33 -29.32 14.72
CA THR A 733 11.08 -28.93 16.13
C THR A 733 12.02 -29.68 17.06
N ASP A 734 12.65 -28.95 17.99
CA ASP A 734 13.51 -29.50 19.03
C ASP A 734 12.78 -29.45 20.38
N THR A 735 12.90 -30.51 21.17
CA THR A 735 12.28 -30.63 22.50
C THR A 735 13.29 -30.97 23.60
N VAL A 736 14.59 -30.94 23.30
CA VAL A 736 15.65 -31.36 24.23
C VAL A 736 16.71 -30.25 24.36
N PHE A 737 16.46 -29.29 25.23
CA PHE A 737 17.40 -28.20 25.52
C PHE A 737 17.20 -27.62 26.92
N THR A 738 18.22 -26.95 27.46
CA THR A 738 18.09 -26.12 28.67
C THR A 738 18.11 -24.65 28.30
N LYS A 739 17.00 -23.95 28.55
CA LYS A 739 16.86 -22.53 28.24
C LYS A 739 17.77 -21.65 29.12
N PRO A 740 18.55 -20.71 28.55
CA PRO A 740 19.33 -19.75 29.31
C PRO A 740 18.47 -18.58 29.83
N ALA A 741 18.95 -17.88 30.85
CA ALA A 741 18.40 -16.58 31.25
C ALA A 741 18.85 -15.49 30.26
N VAL A 742 17.96 -14.54 29.94
CA VAL A 742 18.19 -13.45 28.97
C VAL A 742 17.61 -12.14 29.48
N SER A 743 18.27 -11.01 29.21
CA SER A 743 17.90 -9.67 29.71
C SER A 743 17.96 -8.56 28.65
N ILE A 744 18.53 -8.82 27.48
CA ILE A 744 18.75 -7.85 26.40
C ILE A 744 18.27 -8.44 25.08
N LEU A 745 17.42 -7.71 24.36
CA LEU A 745 17.14 -7.91 22.94
C LEU A 745 18.12 -7.11 22.10
N ARG A 746 18.69 -7.74 21.07
CA ARG A 746 19.55 -7.13 20.05
C ARG A 746 18.92 -7.26 18.68
N PHE A 747 18.99 -6.16 17.93
CA PHE A 747 18.51 -6.09 16.55
C PHE A 747 19.71 -6.28 15.60
N GLY A 748 19.66 -7.29 14.74
CA GLY A 748 20.66 -7.51 13.69
C GLY A 748 22.03 -7.99 14.16
N SER A 749 22.11 -8.69 15.31
CA SER A 749 23.35 -9.21 15.91
C SER A 749 23.12 -10.57 16.57
N MET A 750 24.18 -11.37 16.73
CA MET A 750 24.17 -12.69 17.38
C MET A 750 24.65 -12.67 18.85
N GLY A 751 24.95 -11.50 19.41
CA GLY A 751 25.42 -11.39 20.79
C GLY A 751 26.04 -10.02 21.13
N PRO A 752 26.66 -9.91 22.32
CA PRO A 752 27.31 -8.67 22.74
C PRO A 752 28.50 -8.32 21.84
N LEU A 753 28.77 -7.01 21.70
CA LEU A 753 29.86 -6.39 20.91
C LEU A 753 29.62 -6.24 19.38
N GLY A 754 28.44 -6.56 18.86
CA GLY A 754 28.17 -6.37 17.42
C GLY A 754 28.99 -7.29 16.52
N LEU A 755 29.44 -8.43 17.06
CA LEU A 755 30.07 -9.50 16.29
C LEU A 755 29.00 -10.13 15.37
N THR A 756 29.36 -10.40 14.11
CA THR A 756 28.46 -11.01 13.10
C THR A 756 27.11 -10.29 12.92
N PRO A 757 27.11 -9.00 12.57
CA PRO A 757 25.88 -8.27 12.30
C PRO A 757 25.21 -8.76 11.00
N LEU A 758 23.95 -8.37 10.81
CA LEU A 758 23.18 -8.74 9.62
C LEU A 758 23.90 -8.37 8.31
N GLY A 759 24.58 -7.21 8.27
CA GLY A 759 25.17 -6.67 7.05
C GLY A 759 24.11 -6.28 6.02
N GLY A 760 23.05 -5.64 6.49
CA GLY A 760 21.87 -5.35 5.69
C GLY A 760 20.79 -4.61 6.49
N TRP A 761 19.53 -4.88 6.16
CA TRP A 761 18.37 -4.15 6.68
C TRP A 761 17.38 -5.07 7.39
N ILE A 762 16.85 -4.57 8.50
CA ILE A 762 15.71 -5.14 9.20
C ILE A 762 14.51 -4.28 8.87
N GLU A 763 13.47 -4.88 8.29
CA GLU A 763 12.23 -4.17 7.94
C GLU A 763 11.23 -4.20 9.09
N GLU A 764 11.15 -5.33 9.79
CA GLU A 764 10.12 -5.58 10.80
C GLU A 764 10.60 -6.62 11.82
N ILE A 765 10.28 -6.43 13.10
CA ILE A 765 10.41 -7.44 14.16
C ILE A 765 9.14 -7.43 15.00
N ILE A 766 8.56 -8.61 15.26
CA ILE A 766 7.38 -8.78 16.11
C ILE A 766 7.68 -9.85 17.14
N ILE A 767 7.39 -9.54 18.41
CA ILE A 767 7.61 -10.42 19.56
C ILE A 767 6.28 -10.60 20.26
N VAL A 768 5.88 -11.85 20.46
CA VAL A 768 4.64 -12.21 21.16
C VAL A 768 5.00 -13.18 22.29
N PRO A 769 4.56 -12.96 23.54
CA PRO A 769 4.87 -13.82 24.68
C PRO A 769 3.96 -15.07 24.70
N ARG A 770 3.90 -15.78 23.56
CA ARG A 770 3.17 -17.04 23.40
C ARG A 770 3.86 -17.97 22.42
N GLU A 771 3.44 -19.23 22.45
CA GLU A 771 3.83 -20.23 21.47
C GLU A 771 3.12 -19.99 20.13
N ALA A 772 3.84 -20.18 19.03
CA ALA A 772 3.29 -20.31 17.69
C ALA A 772 3.47 -21.75 17.19
N GLY A 773 2.41 -22.33 16.61
CA GLY A 773 2.43 -23.68 16.06
C GLY A 773 3.00 -23.73 14.64
N ASP A 774 3.36 -24.93 14.17
CA ASP A 774 3.99 -25.16 12.86
C ASP A 774 3.25 -24.54 11.67
N ALA A 775 1.91 -24.60 11.69
CA ALA A 775 1.08 -24.01 10.64
C ALA A 775 1.19 -22.49 10.60
N GLU A 776 1.24 -21.85 11.77
CA GLU A 776 1.43 -20.41 11.88
C GLU A 776 2.83 -20.01 11.44
N ILE A 777 3.87 -20.69 11.96
CA ILE A 777 5.27 -20.46 11.59
C ILE A 777 5.42 -20.55 10.07
N ARG A 778 4.87 -21.60 9.44
CA ARG A 778 4.91 -21.77 7.99
C ARG A 778 4.22 -20.62 7.25
N ASN A 779 3.00 -20.27 7.64
CA ASN A 779 2.22 -19.28 6.91
C ASN A 779 2.78 -17.85 7.07
N VAL A 780 3.15 -17.48 8.30
CA VAL A 780 3.69 -16.15 8.60
C VAL A 780 5.07 -15.96 7.98
N THR A 781 5.91 -17.00 7.94
CA THR A 781 7.21 -16.89 7.23
C THR A 781 7.04 -16.89 5.72
N ALA A 782 6.06 -17.62 5.18
CA ALA A 782 5.82 -17.61 3.75
C ALA A 782 5.27 -16.26 3.25
N PHE A 783 4.39 -15.59 4.02
CA PHE A 783 3.57 -14.46 3.50
C PHE A 783 3.57 -13.20 4.39
N GLY A 784 4.11 -13.28 5.60
CA GLY A 784 4.01 -12.26 6.64
C GLY A 784 2.79 -12.44 7.53
N TRP A 785 2.61 -11.52 8.48
CA TRP A 785 1.46 -11.55 9.39
C TRP A 785 0.11 -11.46 8.66
N PRO A 786 -0.98 -12.03 9.21
CA PRO A 786 -2.31 -11.93 8.64
C PRO A 786 -2.66 -10.48 8.26
N GLY A 787 -3.20 -10.27 7.06
CA GLY A 787 -3.41 -8.94 6.47
C GLY A 787 -2.30 -8.45 5.53
N ASN A 788 -1.12 -9.09 5.51
CA ASN A 788 -0.09 -8.91 4.47
C ASN A 788 -0.21 -9.93 3.33
N GLU A 789 -1.34 -10.63 3.22
CA GLU A 789 -1.59 -11.49 2.07
C GLU A 789 -1.37 -10.68 0.79
N PRO A 790 -0.59 -11.18 -0.19
CA PRO A 790 -0.34 -10.46 -1.42
C PRO A 790 -1.66 -10.00 -2.05
N THR A 791 -1.77 -8.71 -2.37
CA THR A 791 -3.01 -8.19 -2.98
C THR A 791 -3.16 -8.76 -4.38
N ILE A 792 -4.32 -9.32 -4.70
CA ILE A 792 -4.59 -9.81 -6.06
C ILE A 792 -4.73 -8.59 -6.98
N ASN A 793 -3.84 -8.47 -7.96
CA ASN A 793 -3.92 -7.42 -8.98
C ASN A 793 -4.04 -7.98 -10.42
N ILE A 794 -3.94 -9.30 -10.57
CA ILE A 794 -4.40 -10.04 -11.73
C ILE A 794 -5.58 -10.90 -11.28
N ALA A 795 -6.78 -10.53 -11.72
CA ALA A 795 -8.00 -11.24 -11.38
C ALA A 795 -7.96 -12.71 -11.87
N PRO A 796 -8.60 -13.64 -11.15
CA PRO A 796 -8.56 -15.06 -11.52
C PRO A 796 -9.25 -15.36 -12.85
N ASN A 797 -10.20 -14.53 -13.28
CA ASN A 797 -10.87 -14.61 -14.58
C ASN A 797 -10.30 -13.61 -15.61
N ASP A 798 -9.07 -13.12 -15.43
CA ASP A 798 -8.43 -12.25 -16.42
C ASP A 798 -8.34 -12.94 -17.78
N SER A 799 -8.83 -12.27 -18.82
CA SER A 799 -8.88 -12.80 -20.20
C SER A 799 -7.53 -13.19 -20.80
N ARG A 800 -6.42 -12.77 -20.19
CA ARG A 800 -5.05 -13.09 -20.61
C ARG A 800 -4.54 -14.39 -20.00
N ILE A 801 -5.29 -14.99 -19.07
CA ILE A 801 -5.04 -16.32 -18.55
C ILE A 801 -5.88 -17.30 -19.36
N GLU A 802 -5.23 -18.24 -20.02
CA GLU A 802 -5.91 -19.30 -20.76
C GLU A 802 -6.13 -20.51 -19.84
N ASP A 803 -7.34 -21.07 -19.90
CA ASP A 803 -7.70 -22.35 -19.28
C ASP A 803 -7.68 -23.45 -20.34
N SER A 804 -6.95 -24.54 -20.08
CA SER A 804 -6.80 -25.67 -20.99
C SER A 804 -6.76 -27.00 -20.24
N ASP A 805 -6.73 -28.11 -21.01
CA ASP A 805 -6.55 -29.45 -20.45
C ASP A 805 -7.65 -29.85 -19.42
N TYR A 806 -8.90 -29.42 -19.65
CA TYR A 806 -10.04 -29.76 -18.80
C TYR A 806 -11.32 -30.10 -19.60
N TYR A 807 -12.27 -30.75 -18.92
CA TYR A 807 -13.65 -30.89 -19.37
C TYR A 807 -14.59 -30.94 -18.17
N GLY A 808 -15.66 -30.15 -18.22
CA GLY A 808 -16.59 -29.95 -17.11
C GLY A 808 -17.07 -28.49 -17.02
N THR A 809 -17.72 -28.15 -15.91
CA THR A 809 -18.21 -26.80 -15.65
C THR A 809 -17.09 -25.97 -15.04
N LEU A 810 -16.59 -24.98 -15.79
CA LEU A 810 -15.64 -23.99 -15.31
C LEU A 810 -16.40 -22.73 -14.86
N SER A 811 -16.37 -22.44 -13.57
CA SER A 811 -16.97 -21.22 -13.02
C SER A 811 -15.93 -20.11 -12.99
N LEU A 812 -16.14 -19.07 -13.80
CA LEU A 812 -15.25 -17.92 -13.92
C LEU A 812 -15.84 -16.71 -13.21
N SER A 813 -15.17 -16.20 -12.18
CA SER A 813 -15.57 -14.97 -11.47
C SER A 813 -14.36 -14.11 -11.14
N ALA A 814 -14.59 -12.85 -10.77
CA ALA A 814 -13.52 -11.97 -10.28
C ALA A 814 -12.97 -12.39 -8.92
N ALA A 815 -13.65 -13.29 -8.19
CA ALA A 815 -13.24 -13.77 -6.87
C ALA A 815 -12.43 -15.07 -6.95
N GLU A 816 -12.82 -15.98 -7.86
CA GLU A 816 -12.19 -17.29 -8.02
C GLU A 816 -12.53 -17.93 -9.37
N VAL A 817 -11.69 -18.87 -9.79
CA VAL A 817 -11.97 -19.86 -10.83
C VAL A 817 -11.96 -21.27 -10.23
N SER A 818 -12.97 -22.06 -10.56
CA SER A 818 -13.10 -23.45 -10.11
C SER A 818 -13.64 -24.36 -11.21
N LEU A 819 -13.28 -25.65 -11.14
CA LEU A 819 -13.69 -26.69 -12.08
C LEU A 819 -14.51 -27.76 -11.35
N VAL A 820 -15.64 -28.14 -11.95
CA VAL A 820 -16.41 -29.32 -11.56
C VAL A 820 -16.49 -30.29 -12.73
N ARG A 821 -15.94 -31.49 -12.56
CA ARG A 821 -15.99 -32.56 -13.57
C ARG A 821 -17.41 -33.15 -13.67
N PRO A 822 -17.82 -33.61 -14.86
CA PRO A 822 -19.22 -33.97 -15.14
C PRO A 822 -19.71 -35.26 -14.45
N ILE A 823 -18.80 -36.14 -14.01
CA ILE A 823 -19.15 -37.42 -13.39
C ILE A 823 -19.12 -37.27 -11.87
N VAL A 824 -20.29 -37.36 -11.23
CA VAL A 824 -20.42 -37.35 -9.78
C VAL A 824 -19.86 -38.65 -9.19
N SER A 825 -18.84 -38.57 -8.33
CA SER A 825 -18.16 -39.75 -7.80
C SER A 825 -17.48 -39.49 -6.46
N SER A 826 -18.19 -39.65 -5.35
CA SER A 826 -17.64 -39.56 -3.98
C SER A 826 -16.75 -38.33 -3.74
N ASN A 827 -17.21 -37.16 -4.24
CA ASN A 827 -16.52 -35.88 -4.17
C ASN A 827 -15.25 -35.74 -5.04
N TYR A 828 -14.85 -36.76 -5.79
CA TYR A 828 -13.78 -36.66 -6.78
C TYR A 828 -14.17 -35.79 -7.99
N GLN A 829 -15.45 -35.48 -8.20
CA GLN A 829 -15.86 -34.51 -9.22
C GLN A 829 -15.30 -33.10 -8.99
N TYR A 830 -14.90 -32.78 -7.75
CA TYR A 830 -14.32 -31.49 -7.37
C TYR A 830 -12.78 -31.46 -7.46
N THR A 831 -12.13 -32.58 -7.78
CA THR A 831 -10.68 -32.59 -8.01
C THR A 831 -10.35 -32.15 -9.43
N THR A 832 -9.10 -31.75 -9.65
CA THR A 832 -8.69 -31.01 -10.85
C THR A 832 -7.58 -31.68 -11.67
N PRO A 833 -7.61 -33.02 -11.88
CA PRO A 833 -6.59 -33.69 -12.68
C PRO A 833 -6.63 -33.20 -14.13
N GLY A 834 -5.46 -32.91 -14.68
CA GLY A 834 -5.31 -32.43 -16.05
C GLY A 834 -5.45 -30.91 -16.21
N TRP A 835 -6.29 -30.24 -15.39
CA TRP A 835 -6.58 -28.81 -15.57
C TRP A 835 -5.30 -27.97 -15.55
N CYS A 836 -5.13 -27.17 -16.59
CA CYS A 836 -3.98 -26.32 -16.81
C CYS A 836 -4.42 -24.86 -16.96
N ARG A 837 -3.69 -23.95 -16.31
CA ARG A 837 -3.84 -22.50 -16.52
C ARG A 837 -2.51 -21.92 -16.95
N HIS A 838 -2.50 -21.02 -17.93
CA HIS A 838 -1.25 -20.50 -18.48
C HIS A 838 -1.34 -19.04 -18.95
N PHE A 839 -0.22 -18.34 -18.87
CA PHE A 839 -0.07 -16.93 -19.29
C PHE A 839 1.40 -16.61 -19.55
N ASN A 840 1.66 -15.52 -20.29
CA ASN A 840 3.00 -14.99 -20.48
C ASN A 840 3.27 -13.83 -19.51
N THR A 841 4.49 -13.72 -18.99
CA THR A 841 4.90 -12.59 -18.15
C THR A 841 6.39 -12.27 -18.31
N ARG A 842 6.75 -11.01 -18.08
CA ARG A 842 8.14 -10.54 -17.97
C ARG A 842 8.56 -10.26 -16.51
N ALA A 843 7.66 -10.49 -15.55
CA ALA A 843 7.93 -10.21 -14.15
C ALA A 843 9.13 -11.02 -13.64
N LYS A 844 9.99 -10.40 -12.83
CA LYS A 844 11.07 -11.11 -12.10
C LYS A 844 10.51 -11.96 -10.97
N GLU A 845 9.41 -11.53 -10.36
CA GLU A 845 8.74 -12.23 -9.28
C GLU A 845 7.22 -12.05 -9.39
N PHE A 846 6.46 -13.04 -8.93
CA PHE A 846 5.01 -12.95 -8.75
C PHE A 846 4.53 -14.01 -7.76
N THR A 847 3.30 -13.88 -7.27
CA THR A 847 2.68 -14.86 -6.36
C THR A 847 1.36 -15.36 -6.92
N LEU A 848 1.20 -16.67 -7.05
CA LEU A 848 -0.07 -17.31 -7.39
C LEU A 848 -0.87 -17.58 -6.13
N GLN A 849 -2.20 -17.50 -6.21
CA GLN A 849 -3.06 -17.67 -5.05
C GLN A 849 -4.12 -18.74 -5.31
N PHE A 850 -4.29 -19.63 -4.34
CA PHE A 850 -5.21 -20.75 -4.39
C PHE A 850 -6.04 -20.83 -3.11
N PHE A 851 -7.17 -21.53 -3.18
CA PHE A 851 -8.00 -21.87 -2.05
C PHE A 851 -8.45 -23.32 -2.12
N ASN A 852 -8.33 -24.06 -1.02
CA ASN A 852 -8.92 -25.36 -0.84
C ASN A 852 -10.27 -25.22 -0.10
N PRO A 853 -11.41 -25.52 -0.74
CA PRO A 853 -12.71 -25.48 -0.09
C PRO A 853 -13.03 -26.74 0.75
N GLY A 854 -12.14 -27.73 0.80
CA GLY A 854 -12.34 -28.97 1.55
C GLY A 854 -13.36 -29.91 0.90
N LEU A 855 -13.43 -29.91 -0.43
CA LEU A 855 -14.44 -30.66 -1.18
C LEU A 855 -13.91 -31.96 -1.81
N SER A 856 -12.63 -32.31 -1.65
CA SER A 856 -12.06 -33.56 -2.19
C SER A 856 -12.43 -34.80 -1.37
N GLY A 857 -12.37 -35.99 -2.00
CA GLY A 857 -12.56 -37.28 -1.32
C GLY A 857 -11.41 -37.68 -0.38
N ALA A 858 -11.46 -38.89 0.19
CA ALA A 858 -10.56 -39.34 1.26
C ALA A 858 -9.08 -39.50 0.86
N SER A 859 -8.78 -39.79 -0.40
CA SER A 859 -7.40 -39.82 -0.91
C SER A 859 -7.09 -38.47 -1.57
N THR A 860 -6.20 -37.70 -0.94
CA THR A 860 -5.84 -36.36 -1.41
C THR A 860 -4.36 -36.27 -1.74
N ASN A 861 -4.05 -35.75 -2.92
CA ASN A 861 -2.71 -35.30 -3.29
C ASN A 861 -2.84 -33.88 -3.84
N GLY A 862 -2.31 -32.93 -3.07
CA GLY A 862 -2.34 -31.50 -3.36
C GLY A 862 -1.12 -30.98 -4.12
N ILE A 863 -0.26 -31.85 -4.66
CA ILE A 863 1.00 -31.44 -5.30
C ILE A 863 0.78 -31.16 -6.79
N GLY A 864 0.80 -29.86 -7.13
CA GLY A 864 0.78 -29.33 -8.50
C GLY A 864 2.17 -29.02 -9.04
N ALA A 865 2.23 -28.47 -10.25
CA ALA A 865 3.49 -28.12 -10.91
C ALA A 865 3.39 -26.78 -11.67
N ILE A 866 4.49 -26.05 -11.69
CA ILE A 866 4.69 -24.85 -12.51
C ILE A 866 5.80 -25.18 -13.52
N PHE A 867 5.46 -25.08 -14.79
CA PHE A 867 6.43 -25.14 -15.88
C PHE A 867 6.68 -23.74 -16.43
N VAL A 868 7.92 -23.47 -16.78
CA VAL A 868 8.39 -22.23 -17.40
C VAL A 868 9.03 -22.60 -18.72
N ASP A 869 8.50 -22.07 -19.80
CA ASP A 869 8.96 -22.36 -21.17
C ASP A 869 9.00 -23.87 -21.47
N GLY A 870 8.04 -24.62 -20.91
CA GLY A 870 7.88 -26.06 -21.08
C GLY A 870 8.71 -26.94 -20.14
N ALA A 871 9.67 -26.36 -19.41
CA ALA A 871 10.50 -27.05 -18.43
C ALA A 871 9.92 -26.91 -17.01
N LEU A 872 10.05 -27.96 -16.18
CA LEU A 872 9.64 -27.89 -14.78
C LEU A 872 10.46 -26.82 -14.05
N PHE A 873 9.78 -25.86 -13.44
CA PHE A 873 10.40 -24.81 -12.64
C PHE A 873 10.26 -25.08 -11.14
N GLN A 874 9.03 -25.35 -10.69
CA GLN A 874 8.73 -25.55 -9.28
C GLN A 874 7.49 -26.43 -9.10
N SER A 875 7.38 -27.14 -7.98
CA SER A 875 6.12 -27.74 -7.54
C SER A 875 5.55 -26.97 -6.34
N PHE A 876 4.23 -27.02 -6.21
CA PHE A 876 3.51 -26.39 -5.10
C PHE A 876 2.55 -27.38 -4.46
N THR A 877 2.23 -27.16 -3.18
CA THR A 877 1.36 -28.05 -2.41
C THR A 877 0.18 -27.28 -1.87
N ILE A 878 -1.02 -27.71 -2.22
CA ILE A 878 -2.26 -27.27 -1.58
C ILE A 878 -2.53 -28.20 -0.40
N GLY A 879 -2.63 -27.63 0.80
CA GLY A 879 -2.88 -28.39 2.02
C GLY A 879 -4.28 -29.03 2.04
N SER A 880 -4.43 -30.14 2.75
CA SER A 880 -5.73 -30.82 2.93
C SER A 880 -6.71 -30.06 3.83
N ALA A 881 -6.22 -29.16 4.68
CA ALA A 881 -7.05 -28.25 5.46
C ALA A 881 -7.72 -27.19 4.57
N VAL A 882 -8.93 -26.77 4.93
CA VAL A 882 -9.60 -25.64 4.29
C VAL A 882 -8.76 -24.39 4.51
N GLY A 883 -8.42 -23.68 3.43
CA GLY A 883 -7.57 -22.50 3.55
C GLY A 883 -6.98 -22.01 2.25
N LYS A 884 -6.36 -20.83 2.32
CA LYS A 884 -5.60 -20.25 1.20
C LYS A 884 -4.21 -20.85 1.13
N THR A 885 -3.68 -20.92 -0.08
CA THR A 885 -2.28 -21.29 -0.36
C THR A 885 -1.74 -20.27 -1.34
N PHE A 886 -0.60 -19.66 -1.02
CA PHE A 886 0.07 -18.74 -1.93
C PHE A 886 1.39 -19.36 -2.39
N VAL A 887 1.74 -19.17 -3.66
CA VAL A 887 2.89 -19.81 -4.28
C VAL A 887 3.77 -18.71 -4.90
N PRO A 888 4.84 -18.29 -4.21
CA PRO A 888 5.77 -17.32 -4.75
C PRO A 888 6.61 -17.95 -5.87
N VAL A 889 6.83 -17.19 -6.94
CA VAL A 889 7.63 -17.55 -8.10
C VAL A 889 8.64 -16.44 -8.33
N THR A 890 9.93 -16.73 -8.21
CA THR A 890 11.01 -15.74 -8.33
C THR A 890 12.06 -16.21 -9.32
N PHE A 891 12.44 -15.34 -10.25
CA PHE A 891 13.46 -15.57 -11.26
C PHE A 891 14.71 -14.73 -11.01
N THR A 892 15.83 -15.18 -11.58
CA THR A 892 17.10 -14.46 -11.50
C THR A 892 17.16 -13.22 -12.40
N SER A 893 16.28 -13.10 -13.40
CA SER A 893 16.27 -12.02 -14.39
C SER A 893 14.87 -11.61 -14.85
N VAL A 894 14.77 -10.42 -15.43
CA VAL A 894 13.57 -9.90 -16.11
C VAL A 894 13.61 -10.35 -17.57
N ALA A 895 12.82 -11.37 -17.95
CA ALA A 895 12.77 -11.92 -19.30
C ALA A 895 11.35 -12.43 -19.61
N ASP A 896 10.98 -12.47 -20.89
CA ASP A 896 9.68 -12.99 -21.34
C ASP A 896 9.63 -14.50 -21.14
N ARG A 897 8.57 -14.98 -20.47
CA ARG A 897 8.41 -16.39 -20.08
C ARG A 897 6.97 -16.83 -20.27
N HIS A 898 6.80 -18.06 -20.72
CA HIS A 898 5.52 -18.77 -20.72
C HIS A 898 5.36 -19.55 -19.41
N ILE A 899 4.34 -19.22 -18.63
CA ILE A 899 4.04 -19.84 -17.34
C ILE A 899 2.88 -20.83 -17.52
N GLU A 900 3.09 -22.08 -17.15
CA GLU A 900 2.09 -23.14 -17.19
C GLU A 900 1.87 -23.71 -15.79
N ILE A 901 0.65 -23.63 -15.28
CA ILE A 901 0.24 -24.08 -13.94
C ILE A 901 -0.60 -25.33 -14.08
N LYS A 902 -0.02 -26.47 -13.70
CA LYS A 902 -0.71 -27.76 -13.66
C LYS A 902 -1.30 -28.01 -12.28
N MET A 903 -2.62 -28.13 -12.23
CA MET A 903 -3.35 -28.31 -10.98
C MET A 903 -3.12 -29.71 -10.38
N PRO A 904 -3.23 -29.87 -9.05
CA PRO A 904 -3.10 -31.16 -8.39
C PRO A 904 -4.21 -32.14 -8.81
N TYR A 905 -3.86 -33.42 -8.98
CA TYR A 905 -4.83 -34.43 -9.43
C TYR A 905 -5.88 -34.79 -8.36
N GLY A 906 -5.50 -34.74 -7.07
CA GLY A 906 -6.30 -35.27 -5.97
C GLY A 906 -6.85 -34.22 -5.00
N MET A 907 -6.88 -32.94 -5.40
CA MET A 907 -7.30 -31.85 -4.51
C MET A 907 -8.38 -30.97 -5.14
N SER A 908 -9.32 -30.52 -4.32
CA SER A 908 -10.24 -29.45 -4.72
C SER A 908 -9.49 -28.13 -4.68
N THR A 909 -9.25 -27.56 -5.86
CA THR A 909 -8.44 -26.35 -6.02
C THR A 909 -9.26 -25.25 -6.67
N ARG A 910 -9.32 -24.10 -6.01
CA ARG A 910 -9.80 -22.85 -6.61
C ARG A 910 -8.61 -21.92 -6.83
N PHE A 911 -8.56 -21.27 -7.98
CA PHE A 911 -7.56 -20.25 -8.27
C PHE A 911 -8.14 -18.87 -7.93
N LEU A 912 -7.44 -18.12 -7.07
CA LEU A 912 -7.88 -16.80 -6.61
C LEU A 912 -7.27 -15.65 -7.42
N GLY A 913 -6.18 -15.89 -8.15
CA GLY A 913 -5.54 -14.86 -8.97
C GLY A 913 -4.02 -14.88 -8.84
N ALA A 914 -3.39 -13.79 -9.29
CA ALA A 914 -1.98 -13.56 -9.09
C ALA A 914 -1.69 -12.13 -8.59
N THR A 915 -0.59 -12.00 -7.86
CA THR A 915 0.01 -10.72 -7.47
C THR A 915 1.29 -10.53 -8.26
N ILE A 916 1.37 -9.45 -9.03
CA ILE A 916 2.52 -9.09 -9.87
C ILE A 916 3.05 -7.70 -9.46
N PRO A 917 4.37 -7.46 -9.45
CA PRO A 917 4.94 -6.15 -9.12
C PRO A 917 4.38 -5.02 -9.98
N ASN A 918 4.28 -3.81 -9.40
CA ASN A 918 3.79 -2.63 -10.10
C ASN A 918 4.65 -2.33 -11.34
N GLY A 919 4.01 -2.16 -12.50
CA GLY A 919 4.67 -1.96 -13.80
C GLY A 919 4.99 -3.24 -14.59
N ALA A 920 4.85 -4.44 -14.01
CA ALA A 920 4.88 -5.69 -14.76
C ALA A 920 3.47 -6.08 -15.23
N THR A 921 3.37 -6.77 -16.38
CA THR A 921 2.10 -7.15 -17.01
C THR A 921 2.12 -8.62 -17.43
N ILE A 922 0.92 -9.19 -17.60
CA ILE A 922 0.74 -10.47 -18.29
C ILE A 922 0.18 -10.26 -19.70
N THR A 923 0.43 -11.23 -20.56
CA THR A 923 -0.17 -11.34 -21.90
C THR A 923 -0.68 -12.76 -22.15
N ALA A 924 -1.59 -12.91 -23.10
CA ALA A 924 -2.13 -14.21 -23.46
C ALA A 924 -1.03 -15.13 -24.04
N PRO A 925 -1.04 -16.43 -23.69
CA PRO A 925 -0.13 -17.41 -24.26
C PRO A 925 -0.60 -17.86 -25.66
N ALA A 926 0.22 -18.67 -26.33
CA ALA A 926 -0.23 -19.37 -27.53
C ALA A 926 -1.24 -20.47 -27.13
N THR A 927 -2.36 -20.53 -27.86
CA THR A 927 -3.48 -21.38 -27.44
C THR A 927 -3.19 -22.86 -27.51
N ARG A 928 -3.44 -23.56 -26.41
CA ARG A 928 -3.38 -25.02 -26.32
C ARG A 928 -4.65 -25.70 -26.83
N LEU A 929 -5.74 -24.94 -27.05
CA LEU A 929 -7.03 -25.45 -27.52
C LEU A 929 -6.97 -26.04 -28.93
N THR A 930 -5.89 -25.77 -29.68
CA THR A 930 -5.66 -26.33 -31.02
C THR A 930 -4.96 -27.69 -31.01
N LEU A 931 -4.43 -28.13 -29.86
CA LEU A 931 -3.77 -29.42 -29.72
C LEU A 931 -4.80 -30.57 -29.69
N PRO A 932 -4.44 -31.77 -30.19
CA PRO A 932 -5.32 -32.92 -30.10
C PRO A 932 -5.73 -33.23 -28.65
N ARG A 933 -7.01 -33.56 -28.45
CA ARG A 933 -7.56 -33.88 -27.14
C ARG A 933 -7.39 -35.36 -26.81
N ALA A 934 -6.51 -35.68 -25.87
CA ALA A 934 -6.46 -37.01 -25.28
C ALA A 934 -7.38 -37.05 -24.06
N VAL A 935 -8.46 -37.83 -24.14
CA VAL A 935 -9.46 -37.92 -23.07
C VAL A 935 -9.42 -39.30 -22.44
N ILE A 936 -9.21 -39.36 -21.13
CA ILE A 936 -9.32 -40.61 -20.37
C ILE A 936 -10.55 -40.62 -19.49
N ILE A 937 -11.24 -41.77 -19.48
CA ILE A 937 -12.25 -42.11 -18.50
C ILE A 937 -11.85 -43.40 -17.79
N GLY A 938 -12.20 -43.54 -16.51
CA GLY A 938 -11.80 -44.71 -15.74
C GLY A 938 -11.85 -44.52 -14.24
N ASP A 939 -11.04 -45.32 -13.55
CA ASP A 939 -10.99 -45.35 -12.09
C ASP A 939 -9.77 -44.63 -11.47
N SER A 940 -9.40 -44.98 -10.23
CA SER A 940 -8.30 -44.40 -9.47
C SER A 940 -6.94 -44.49 -10.16
N ARG A 941 -6.74 -45.46 -11.05
CA ARG A 941 -5.50 -45.61 -11.83
C ARG A 941 -5.39 -44.60 -12.98
N GLY A 942 -6.53 -44.22 -13.57
CA GLY A 942 -6.60 -43.11 -14.51
C GLY A 942 -6.65 -41.75 -13.80
N HIS A 943 -7.13 -41.70 -12.56
CA HIS A 943 -7.20 -40.47 -11.77
C HIS A 943 -5.81 -40.00 -11.29
N GLY A 944 -4.88 -40.94 -11.04
CA GLY A 944 -3.49 -40.67 -10.69
C GLY A 944 -3.07 -41.06 -9.28
N PHE A 945 -3.81 -41.96 -8.62
CA PHE A 945 -3.45 -42.42 -7.28
C PHE A 945 -2.05 -43.06 -7.26
N GLN A 946 -1.30 -42.83 -6.16
CA GLN A 946 0.11 -43.23 -5.97
C GLN A 946 1.15 -42.48 -6.82
N ALA A 947 0.77 -41.62 -7.77
CA ALA A 947 1.71 -40.64 -8.31
C ALA A 947 2.05 -39.60 -7.24
N SER A 948 3.33 -39.27 -7.06
CA SER A 948 3.73 -38.33 -6.01
C SER A 948 3.33 -36.89 -6.30
N ALA A 949 3.15 -36.53 -7.58
CA ALA A 949 2.68 -35.21 -8.02
C ALA A 949 1.95 -35.29 -9.36
N ALA A 950 1.16 -34.26 -9.70
CA ALA A 950 0.42 -34.20 -10.97
C ALA A 950 1.33 -34.41 -12.21
N ARG A 951 2.57 -33.93 -12.16
CA ARG A 951 3.56 -34.08 -13.24
C ARG A 951 4.04 -35.52 -13.48
N TYR A 952 3.89 -36.40 -12.51
CA TYR A 952 4.32 -37.80 -12.60
C TYR A 952 3.18 -38.74 -12.97
N HIS A 953 1.96 -38.23 -13.11
CA HIS A 953 0.85 -39.04 -13.59
C HIS A 953 1.13 -39.53 -15.03
N TRP A 954 0.99 -40.84 -15.27
CA TRP A 954 1.32 -41.45 -16.57
C TRP A 954 0.61 -40.78 -17.75
N PHE A 955 -0.63 -40.36 -17.58
CA PHE A 955 -1.39 -39.73 -18.66
C PHE A 955 -0.89 -38.31 -18.94
N GLU A 956 -0.39 -37.59 -17.92
CA GLU A 956 0.30 -36.31 -18.12
C GLU A 956 1.61 -36.51 -18.89
N LEU A 957 2.41 -37.51 -18.49
CA LEU A 957 3.67 -37.83 -19.15
C LEU A 957 3.44 -38.19 -20.63
N LEU A 958 2.42 -39.01 -20.91
CA LEU A 958 2.04 -39.38 -22.27
C LEU A 958 1.60 -38.14 -23.09
N CYS A 959 0.66 -37.34 -22.57
CA CYS A 959 0.15 -36.19 -23.29
C CYS A 959 1.26 -35.17 -23.57
N ARG A 960 2.14 -34.91 -22.60
CA ARG A 960 3.28 -34.01 -22.78
C ARG A 960 4.27 -34.56 -23.82
N ALA A 961 4.56 -35.87 -23.82
CA ALA A 961 5.42 -36.49 -24.83
C ALA A 961 4.83 -36.44 -26.25
N LYS A 962 3.50 -36.46 -26.38
CA LYS A 962 2.81 -36.42 -27.68
C LYS A 962 2.40 -35.02 -28.14
N GLY A 963 2.53 -34.00 -27.28
CA GLY A 963 2.04 -32.66 -27.54
C GLY A 963 0.51 -32.57 -27.59
N TRP A 964 -0.18 -33.32 -26.72
CA TRP A 964 -1.64 -33.39 -26.65
C TRP A 964 -2.18 -32.64 -25.43
N GLN A 965 -3.49 -32.31 -25.46
CA GLN A 965 -4.21 -31.90 -24.25
C GLN A 965 -4.51 -33.11 -23.37
N HIS A 966 -4.30 -32.97 -22.06
CA HIS A 966 -4.58 -33.98 -21.04
C HIS A 966 -5.96 -33.75 -20.43
N ILE A 967 -7.00 -34.43 -20.91
CA ILE A 967 -8.35 -34.35 -20.35
C ILE A 967 -8.62 -35.58 -19.47
N ASN A 968 -8.77 -35.37 -18.16
CA ASN A 968 -8.91 -36.48 -17.20
C ASN A 968 -10.28 -36.55 -16.51
N LEU A 969 -11.09 -37.51 -16.95
CA LEU A 969 -12.43 -37.78 -16.44
C LEU A 969 -12.47 -39.02 -15.52
N ALA A 970 -11.31 -39.63 -15.27
CA ALA A 970 -11.21 -40.79 -14.40
C ALA A 970 -11.40 -40.39 -12.93
N ASN A 971 -12.20 -41.17 -12.19
CA ASN A 971 -12.58 -40.87 -10.82
C ASN A 971 -12.16 -41.99 -9.88
N GLY A 972 -11.70 -41.63 -8.68
CA GLY A 972 -11.28 -42.61 -7.68
C GLY A 972 -12.42 -43.56 -7.34
N SER A 973 -12.13 -44.86 -7.28
CA SER A 973 -13.12 -45.89 -6.94
C SER A 973 -14.33 -45.96 -7.90
N ARG A 974 -14.22 -45.53 -9.17
CA ARG A 974 -15.32 -45.64 -10.15
C ARG A 974 -15.51 -47.08 -10.66
N ARG A 975 -16.76 -47.49 -10.92
CA ARG A 975 -17.17 -48.80 -11.49
C ARG A 975 -17.91 -48.62 -12.81
N LEU A 976 -17.99 -49.68 -13.61
CA LEU A 976 -18.99 -49.77 -14.67
C LEU A 976 -20.37 -50.01 -14.04
N ASN A 977 -21.37 -49.25 -14.45
CA ASN A 977 -22.76 -49.43 -14.01
C ASN A 977 -23.68 -49.71 -15.22
N THR A 978 -24.94 -50.06 -14.99
CA THR A 978 -25.85 -50.47 -16.08
C THR A 978 -26.32 -49.32 -16.98
N SER A 979 -26.14 -48.05 -16.61
CA SER A 979 -26.54 -46.89 -17.43
C SER A 979 -25.45 -46.37 -18.36
N THR A 980 -24.17 -46.62 -18.05
CA THR A 980 -22.92 -46.16 -18.70
C THR A 980 -22.95 -44.77 -19.38
N ALA A 981 -23.49 -43.78 -18.65
CA ALA A 981 -23.36 -42.36 -18.98
C ALA A 981 -21.90 -41.90 -19.18
N ASP A 982 -20.95 -42.63 -18.61
CA ASP A 982 -19.50 -42.46 -18.80
C ASP A 982 -19.11 -42.46 -20.29
N GLY A 983 -19.66 -43.37 -21.11
CA GLY A 983 -19.38 -43.41 -22.55
C GLY A 983 -19.88 -42.16 -23.28
N THR A 984 -21.07 -41.68 -22.92
CA THR A 984 -21.63 -40.43 -23.43
C THR A 984 -20.76 -39.24 -23.03
N VAL A 985 -20.34 -39.17 -21.76
CA VAL A 985 -19.49 -38.08 -21.26
C VAL A 985 -18.11 -38.09 -21.93
N LEU A 986 -17.52 -39.27 -22.16
CA LEU A 986 -16.28 -39.43 -22.90
C LEU A 986 -16.42 -38.87 -24.33
N GLY A 987 -17.53 -39.14 -25.01
CA GLY A 987 -17.81 -38.62 -26.34
C GLY A 987 -18.03 -37.10 -26.34
N GLN A 988 -18.81 -36.58 -25.40
CA GLN A 988 -19.07 -35.14 -25.28
C GLN A 988 -17.81 -34.30 -25.00
N ALA A 989 -16.77 -34.93 -24.44
CA ALA A 989 -15.47 -34.28 -24.24
C ALA A 989 -14.70 -34.03 -25.56
N ASN A 990 -15.24 -34.48 -26.70
CA ASN A 990 -14.71 -34.30 -28.06
C ASN A 990 -13.24 -34.74 -28.18
N PRO A 991 -12.93 -36.02 -27.91
CA PRO A 991 -11.57 -36.53 -27.99
C PRO A 991 -11.06 -36.56 -29.44
N GLY A 992 -9.80 -36.18 -29.65
CA GLY A 992 -9.04 -36.64 -30.82
C GLY A 992 -8.52 -38.07 -30.62
N VAL A 993 -8.30 -38.47 -29.38
CA VAL A 993 -7.98 -39.85 -28.99
C VAL A 993 -8.58 -40.13 -27.61
N ALA A 994 -9.22 -41.29 -27.45
CA ALA A 994 -9.92 -41.64 -26.23
C ALA A 994 -9.29 -42.85 -25.53
N PHE A 995 -9.37 -42.87 -24.20
CA PHE A 995 -8.86 -43.93 -23.35
C PHE A 995 -9.94 -44.35 -22.34
N SER A 996 -10.07 -45.65 -22.12
CA SER A 996 -10.96 -46.21 -21.10
C SER A 996 -10.23 -47.23 -20.24
N LEU A 997 -10.46 -47.20 -18.93
CA LEU A 997 -9.86 -48.13 -17.98
C LEU A 997 -10.83 -48.46 -16.84
N TYR A 998 -11.36 -49.68 -16.88
CA TYR A 998 -12.31 -50.22 -15.91
C TYR A 998 -12.11 -51.73 -15.82
N ASP A 999 -12.06 -52.27 -14.60
CA ASP A 999 -12.04 -53.71 -14.31
C ASP A 999 -11.70 -53.96 -12.84
N TYR A 1000 -10.74 -53.23 -12.28
CA TYR A 1000 -10.28 -53.45 -10.91
C TYR A 1000 -11.39 -53.29 -9.86
N ASN A 1001 -12.19 -52.22 -9.94
CA ASN A 1001 -13.24 -51.97 -8.95
C ASN A 1001 -14.45 -52.91 -9.13
N ASP A 1002 -14.82 -53.23 -10.37
CA ASP A 1002 -15.83 -54.26 -10.66
C ASP A 1002 -15.39 -55.62 -10.12
N ARG A 1003 -14.09 -55.93 -10.24
CA ARG A 1003 -13.48 -57.10 -9.64
C ARG A 1003 -13.47 -57.04 -8.13
N ALA A 1004 -13.17 -55.90 -7.53
CA ALA A 1004 -13.22 -55.74 -6.08
C ALA A 1004 -14.63 -56.00 -5.54
N ASP A 1005 -15.66 -55.63 -6.30
CA ASP A 1005 -17.07 -55.88 -6.00
C ASP A 1005 -17.56 -57.26 -6.48
N GLN A 1006 -16.70 -58.08 -7.10
CA GLN A 1006 -17.00 -59.40 -7.67
C GLN A 1006 -18.20 -59.39 -8.64
N VAL A 1007 -18.33 -58.33 -9.45
CA VAL A 1007 -19.38 -58.20 -10.47
C VAL A 1007 -19.30 -59.38 -11.46
N PRO A 1008 -20.41 -60.08 -11.78
CA PRO A 1008 -20.37 -61.20 -12.72
C PRO A 1008 -19.73 -60.83 -14.06
N LEU A 1009 -18.86 -61.69 -14.60
CA LEU A 1009 -18.06 -61.40 -15.81
C LEU A 1009 -18.92 -61.01 -17.03
N LEU A 1010 -20.09 -61.66 -17.20
CA LEU A 1010 -21.03 -61.34 -18.26
C LEU A 1010 -21.61 -59.91 -18.08
N THR A 1011 -21.93 -59.52 -16.85
CA THR A 1011 -22.41 -58.17 -16.53
C THR A 1011 -21.34 -57.13 -16.81
N HIS A 1012 -20.09 -57.39 -16.39
CA HIS A 1012 -18.96 -56.51 -16.67
C HIS A 1012 -18.76 -56.33 -18.18
N LYS A 1013 -18.70 -57.44 -18.94
CA LYS A 1013 -18.58 -57.43 -20.41
C LYS A 1013 -19.69 -56.58 -21.06
N ASN A 1014 -20.95 -56.82 -20.68
CA ASN A 1014 -22.10 -56.11 -21.26
C ASN A 1014 -22.10 -54.61 -20.91
N ASN A 1015 -21.73 -54.25 -19.67
CA ASN A 1015 -21.59 -52.84 -19.29
C ASN A 1015 -20.45 -52.17 -20.07
N TYR A 1016 -19.33 -52.85 -20.30
CA TYR A 1016 -18.25 -52.29 -21.13
C TYR A 1016 -18.70 -52.06 -22.56
N LYS A 1017 -19.44 -53.01 -23.16
CA LYS A 1017 -20.03 -52.83 -24.50
C LYS A 1017 -20.98 -51.64 -24.53
N ALA A 1018 -21.80 -51.45 -23.49
CA ALA A 1018 -22.68 -50.30 -23.37
C ALA A 1018 -21.91 -48.97 -23.32
N LEU A 1019 -20.82 -48.90 -22.56
CA LEU A 1019 -19.94 -47.73 -22.51
C LEU A 1019 -19.38 -47.40 -23.91
N ILE A 1020 -18.86 -48.40 -24.62
CA ILE A 1020 -18.28 -48.21 -25.95
C ILE A 1020 -19.36 -47.79 -26.96
N ASN A 1021 -20.53 -48.42 -26.93
CA ASN A 1021 -21.64 -48.05 -27.82
C ASN A 1021 -22.10 -46.60 -27.57
N ASN A 1022 -22.24 -46.19 -26.30
CA ASN A 1022 -22.61 -44.81 -25.95
C ASN A 1022 -21.56 -43.79 -26.42
N PHE A 1023 -20.28 -44.14 -26.34
CA PHE A 1023 -19.19 -43.33 -26.89
C PHE A 1023 -19.31 -43.23 -28.42
N ARG A 1024 -19.51 -44.36 -29.10
CA ARG A 1024 -19.59 -44.45 -30.57
C ARG A 1024 -20.79 -43.71 -31.17
N VAL A 1025 -21.86 -43.51 -30.40
CA VAL A 1025 -22.99 -42.65 -30.81
C VAL A 1025 -22.54 -41.21 -31.09
N LEU A 1026 -21.57 -40.70 -30.33
CA LEU A 1026 -21.05 -39.34 -30.47
C LEU A 1026 -19.75 -39.30 -31.29
N GLU A 1027 -18.93 -40.35 -31.20
CA GLU A 1027 -17.60 -40.42 -31.77
C GLU A 1027 -17.44 -41.70 -32.63
N PRO A 1028 -17.97 -41.74 -33.86
CA PRO A 1028 -18.06 -42.97 -34.64
C PRO A 1028 -16.71 -43.53 -35.10
N THR A 1029 -15.71 -42.67 -35.31
CA THR A 1029 -14.41 -43.03 -35.91
C THR A 1029 -13.21 -42.80 -34.99
N THR A 1030 -13.39 -42.10 -33.88
CA THR A 1030 -12.29 -41.73 -32.98
C THR A 1030 -11.69 -42.97 -32.32
N LYS A 1031 -10.37 -43.15 -32.37
CA LYS A 1031 -9.72 -44.32 -31.77
C LYS A 1031 -9.97 -44.35 -30.26
N LEU A 1032 -10.49 -45.47 -29.77
CA LEU A 1032 -10.69 -45.76 -28.36
C LEU A 1032 -9.69 -46.83 -27.91
N TYR A 1033 -8.76 -46.43 -27.07
CA TYR A 1033 -7.78 -47.32 -26.46
C TYR A 1033 -8.31 -47.83 -25.12
N VAL A 1034 -8.69 -49.10 -25.09
CA VAL A 1034 -9.21 -49.76 -23.89
C VAL A 1034 -8.05 -50.43 -23.17
N ILE A 1035 -7.70 -49.90 -22.01
CA ILE A 1035 -6.57 -50.37 -21.20
C ILE A 1035 -7.12 -51.32 -20.14
N THR A 1036 -6.70 -52.58 -20.19
CA THR A 1036 -6.99 -53.54 -19.13
C THR A 1036 -6.07 -53.31 -17.93
N SER A 1037 -6.37 -53.89 -16.78
CA SER A 1037 -5.58 -53.78 -15.56
C SER A 1037 -4.11 -54.08 -15.79
N ASN A 1038 -3.23 -53.29 -15.18
CA ASN A 1038 -1.87 -53.68 -14.91
C ASN A 1038 -1.78 -54.90 -13.98
N TRP A 1039 -0.58 -55.46 -13.86
CA TRP A 1039 -0.29 -56.40 -12.80
C TRP A 1039 -0.56 -55.76 -11.42
N ILE A 1040 -1.27 -56.53 -10.57
CA ILE A 1040 -1.54 -56.19 -9.18
C ILE A 1040 -0.84 -57.22 -8.30
N SER A 1041 -0.52 -56.86 -7.05
CA SER A 1041 0.20 -57.78 -6.16
C SER A 1041 -0.63 -59.03 -5.86
N ALA A 1042 0.06 -60.15 -5.57
CA ALA A 1042 -0.59 -61.42 -5.23
C ALA A 1042 -1.63 -61.25 -4.11
N ALA A 1043 -1.26 -60.51 -3.05
CA ALA A 1043 -2.15 -60.20 -1.93
C ALA A 1043 -3.43 -59.45 -2.35
N ARG A 1044 -3.39 -58.66 -3.43
CA ARG A 1044 -4.56 -57.95 -3.95
C ARG A 1044 -5.40 -58.83 -4.88
N ASP A 1045 -4.86 -59.90 -5.45
CA ASP A 1045 -5.57 -60.77 -6.41
C ASP A 1045 -6.21 -62.04 -5.79
N GLU A 1046 -6.16 -62.19 -4.46
CA GLU A 1046 -6.73 -63.32 -3.70
C GLU A 1046 -8.28 -63.26 -3.56
N LEU A 1047 -9.03 -63.06 -4.66
CA LEU A 1047 -10.50 -63.25 -4.69
C LEU A 1047 -10.91 -64.40 -5.61
N ALA A 1048 -12.21 -64.76 -5.61
CA ALA A 1048 -12.74 -65.88 -6.39
C ALA A 1048 -12.67 -65.60 -7.90
N LEU A 1049 -13.17 -64.45 -8.34
CA LEU A 1049 -12.89 -63.93 -9.68
C LEU A 1049 -11.59 -63.11 -9.64
N LYS A 1050 -10.63 -63.53 -10.45
CA LYS A 1050 -9.28 -62.96 -10.55
C LYS A 1050 -9.28 -61.77 -11.47
N ILE A 1051 -8.29 -60.88 -11.32
CA ILE A 1051 -8.13 -59.75 -12.23
C ILE A 1051 -7.96 -60.20 -13.68
N ALA A 1052 -7.32 -61.36 -13.91
CA ALA A 1052 -7.17 -61.96 -15.23
C ALA A 1052 -8.51 -62.26 -15.91
N ASP A 1053 -9.53 -62.67 -15.15
CA ASP A 1053 -10.86 -62.96 -15.68
C ASP A 1053 -11.54 -61.69 -16.22
N TYR A 1054 -11.35 -60.56 -15.55
CA TYR A 1054 -11.88 -59.26 -16.00
C TYR A 1054 -11.10 -58.68 -17.18
N ARG A 1055 -9.77 -58.88 -17.25
CA ARG A 1055 -9.00 -58.54 -18.45
C ARG A 1055 -9.54 -59.30 -19.66
N GLN A 1056 -9.80 -60.59 -19.51
CA GLN A 1056 -10.36 -61.43 -20.57
C GLN A 1056 -11.78 -60.98 -20.94
N ALA A 1057 -12.65 -60.74 -19.96
CA ALA A 1057 -14.01 -60.25 -20.23
C ALA A 1057 -14.02 -58.89 -20.96
N THR A 1058 -13.06 -58.01 -20.69
CA THR A 1058 -12.86 -56.76 -21.43
C THR A 1058 -12.41 -57.03 -22.86
N ALA A 1059 -11.43 -57.92 -23.08
CA ALA A 1059 -10.98 -58.29 -24.42
C ALA A 1059 -12.10 -58.94 -25.26
N ASP A 1060 -12.93 -59.78 -24.64
CA ASP A 1060 -14.09 -60.41 -25.25
C ASP A 1060 -15.15 -59.37 -25.64
N ALA A 1061 -15.35 -58.32 -24.82
CA ALA A 1061 -16.25 -57.21 -25.15
C ALA A 1061 -15.87 -56.54 -26.48
N LEU A 1062 -14.58 -56.24 -26.66
CA LEU A 1062 -14.06 -55.59 -27.88
C LEU A 1062 -14.17 -56.54 -29.08
N THR A 1063 -13.83 -57.81 -28.88
CA THR A 1063 -13.93 -58.84 -29.92
C THR A 1063 -15.37 -58.98 -30.42
N GLU A 1064 -16.36 -58.99 -29.52
CA GLU A 1064 -17.78 -59.08 -29.89
C GLU A 1064 -18.32 -57.82 -30.58
N LEU A 1065 -17.78 -56.63 -30.27
CA LEU A 1065 -18.17 -55.40 -30.95
C LEU A 1065 -17.59 -55.32 -32.38
N ALA A 1066 -16.47 -56.00 -32.63
CA ALA A 1066 -15.84 -56.13 -33.95
C ALA A 1066 -15.60 -54.79 -34.68
N ASP A 1067 -15.26 -53.73 -33.93
CA ASP A 1067 -14.95 -52.39 -34.46
C ASP A 1067 -13.45 -52.13 -34.34
N ALA A 1068 -12.80 -51.92 -35.49
CA ALA A 1068 -11.36 -51.70 -35.61
C ALA A 1068 -10.85 -50.42 -34.93
N ASN A 1069 -11.74 -49.48 -34.61
CA ASN A 1069 -11.39 -48.27 -33.87
C ASN A 1069 -11.32 -48.51 -32.35
N ASN A 1070 -11.73 -49.69 -31.86
CA ASN A 1070 -11.57 -50.12 -30.47
C ASN A 1070 -10.30 -50.96 -30.33
N ILE A 1071 -9.28 -50.40 -29.70
CA ILE A 1071 -7.94 -50.98 -29.63
C ILE A 1071 -7.66 -51.39 -28.19
N LEU A 1072 -7.40 -52.69 -27.98
CA LEU A 1072 -7.05 -53.21 -26.67
C LEU A 1072 -5.57 -52.92 -26.36
N ILE A 1073 -5.29 -52.30 -25.21
CA ILE A 1073 -3.95 -52.22 -24.63
C ILE A 1073 -3.88 -53.19 -23.46
N ASN A 1074 -3.02 -54.20 -23.58
CA ASN A 1074 -2.81 -55.17 -22.51
C ASN A 1074 -2.03 -54.53 -21.35
N GLY A 1075 -2.71 -54.30 -20.22
CA GLY A 1075 -2.10 -53.70 -19.03
C GLY A 1075 -0.89 -54.45 -18.46
N LEU A 1076 -0.76 -55.77 -18.72
CA LEU A 1076 0.44 -56.54 -18.31
C LEU A 1076 1.69 -56.19 -19.12
N SER A 1077 1.54 -55.51 -20.25
CA SER A 1077 2.66 -55.05 -21.08
C SER A 1077 3.18 -53.66 -20.68
N LEU A 1078 2.52 -52.97 -19.75
CA LEU A 1078 2.80 -51.58 -19.42
C LEU A 1078 3.85 -51.38 -18.31
N THR A 1079 4.20 -52.43 -17.57
CA THR A 1079 5.19 -52.37 -16.47
C THR A 1079 6.05 -53.63 -16.43
N THR A 1080 7.10 -53.59 -15.62
CA THR A 1080 7.90 -54.78 -15.27
C THR A 1080 7.14 -55.81 -14.42
N ASN A 1081 5.85 -55.59 -14.13
CA ASN A 1081 5.00 -56.45 -13.31
C ASN A 1081 5.62 -56.75 -11.94
N SER A 1082 6.15 -55.70 -11.30
CA SER A 1082 6.86 -55.77 -10.04
C SER A 1082 6.30 -54.81 -8.98
N ASN A 1083 6.56 -55.09 -7.71
CA ASN A 1083 6.25 -54.17 -6.61
C ASN A 1083 7.00 -52.83 -6.72
N ALA A 1084 8.07 -52.74 -7.52
CA ALA A 1084 8.79 -51.49 -7.72
C ALA A 1084 8.00 -50.48 -8.56
N SER A 1085 7.05 -50.95 -9.38
CA SER A 1085 6.26 -50.10 -10.28
C SER A 1085 4.87 -49.76 -9.72
N ILE A 1086 4.46 -50.31 -8.57
CA ILE A 1086 3.14 -50.06 -7.96
C ILE A 1086 3.26 -49.65 -6.49
N GLY A 1087 2.53 -48.61 -6.07
CA GLY A 1087 2.68 -48.00 -4.75
C GLY A 1087 1.99 -48.75 -3.60
N ASP A 1088 0.81 -49.33 -3.86
CA ASP A 1088 -0.05 -49.96 -2.84
C ASP A 1088 -0.54 -51.37 -3.21
N GLY A 1089 0.17 -51.99 -4.15
CA GLY A 1089 -0.19 -53.27 -4.75
C GLY A 1089 -1.21 -53.18 -5.89
N VAL A 1090 -1.65 -51.98 -6.26
CA VAL A 1090 -2.63 -51.76 -7.35
C VAL A 1090 -2.21 -50.64 -8.29
N HIS A 1091 -1.95 -49.45 -7.76
CA HIS A 1091 -1.78 -48.25 -8.58
C HIS A 1091 -0.32 -48.03 -8.97
N PRO A 1092 -0.04 -47.56 -10.20
CA PRO A 1092 1.32 -47.17 -10.60
C PRO A 1092 1.87 -46.06 -9.70
N ASN A 1093 3.07 -46.26 -9.16
CA ASN A 1093 3.83 -45.16 -8.53
C ASN A 1093 4.52 -44.32 -9.63
N ASP A 1094 5.45 -43.43 -9.25
CA ASP A 1094 6.16 -42.59 -10.24
C ASP A 1094 6.94 -43.42 -11.28
N VAL A 1095 7.57 -44.52 -10.86
CA VAL A 1095 8.30 -45.44 -11.75
C VAL A 1095 7.33 -46.11 -12.72
N GLY A 1096 6.28 -46.74 -12.18
CA GLY A 1096 5.26 -47.39 -13.02
C GLY A 1096 4.55 -46.42 -13.95
N SER A 1097 4.33 -45.18 -13.51
CA SER A 1097 3.71 -44.16 -14.35
C SER A 1097 4.57 -43.77 -15.55
N ALA A 1098 5.88 -43.68 -15.36
CA ALA A 1098 6.83 -43.46 -16.45
C ALA A 1098 6.88 -44.66 -17.41
N GLU A 1099 6.86 -45.89 -16.89
CA GLU A 1099 6.80 -47.12 -17.69
C GLU A 1099 5.53 -47.16 -18.57
N TRP A 1100 4.36 -46.86 -17.99
CA TRP A 1100 3.10 -46.81 -18.73
C TRP A 1100 3.15 -45.80 -19.86
N ALA A 1101 3.58 -44.58 -19.57
CA ALA A 1101 3.65 -43.52 -20.58
C ALA A 1101 4.56 -43.93 -21.74
N ALA A 1102 5.73 -44.51 -21.45
CA ALA A 1102 6.68 -44.98 -22.45
C ALA A 1102 6.14 -46.15 -23.28
N ALA A 1103 5.48 -47.12 -22.66
CA ALA A 1103 4.92 -48.29 -23.32
C ALA A 1103 3.70 -47.94 -24.19
N ILE A 1104 2.86 -47.00 -23.76
CA ILE A 1104 1.66 -46.57 -24.49
C ILE A 1104 2.00 -45.65 -25.67
N ALA A 1105 2.98 -44.75 -25.52
CA ALA A 1105 3.33 -43.74 -26.52
C ALA A 1105 3.45 -44.24 -27.98
N PRO A 1106 4.11 -45.39 -28.28
CA PRO A 1106 4.19 -45.91 -29.65
C PRO A 1106 2.91 -46.60 -30.15
N LEU A 1107 1.98 -46.97 -29.26
CA LEU A 1107 0.75 -47.67 -29.61
C LEU A 1107 -0.39 -46.72 -30.01
N VAL A 1108 -0.25 -45.44 -29.64
CA VAL A 1108 -1.34 -44.46 -29.71
C VAL A 1108 -1.15 -43.41 -30.80
N SER A 1109 -2.24 -43.10 -31.48
CA SER A 1109 -2.34 -42.05 -32.49
C SER A 1109 -3.71 -41.39 -32.44
N VAL A 1110 -3.76 -40.13 -32.86
CA VAL A 1110 -5.00 -39.40 -33.16
C VAL A 1110 -5.55 -39.91 -34.49
#